data_AF-A0A350BBY0-F1
#
_entry.id   AF-A0A350BBY0-F1
#
_cell.length_a   1.000
_cell.length_b   1.000
_cell.length_c   1.000
_cell.angle_alpha   90.00
_cell.angle_beta   90.00
_cell.angle_gamma   90.00
#
_symmetry.space_group_name_H-M   'P 1'
#
loop_
_entity.id
_entity.type
_entity.pdbx_description
1 polymer ?
#
loop_
_entity_poly.entity_id
_entity_poly.type
_entity_poly.pdbx_seq_one_letter_code
_entity_poly.pdbx_strand_id
1 'polypeptide(L)'
;MKNNRKRLTIIFSSFFATAMLVSTISFSPQDVDALGGIAITSATNINLNNLDDAAVNSYYTGVSGLSGTTLKGELHEIVDDHYAYSYTKTPDIMRVTDRDWGLSPASPDANGYQTFDLLADDPYMNLLYGQYNGSVSTAYLWSADHTTIWNKEHTWAKSHGDFGETAPAGTDLHHLRASDQNNNLYHSNYDFGVVSTVTAIVNDERGNPSGKVGYASGFTADKVYEPRDEDKGDVARMIFYMATRYTEYLSIGEPMLRIIDELSLSITVTSSTTVYGEMGILSHLLAWNDSDPVSEYEIHRNNLIYNNFQGNRNPYIDHPEWVDIVYDPTYAGPGASIEPGSSSVGAGTTPTAPLSSIAVDITNADTSYYVGETFSTSGLIVIATYTDASSGLVTGFITSPADGAILDTIGTQAINVSYTKDGVTKTTSYQVQVEEVPIVTTDTVSITSTNVPGITTAAYALDPVTYTEATTGLSFTYYKMMKRSSTSLDLQCQGGTFYLFNNSSMANIKSLTLTYSVAPLNNFMVRGGTSINPTAGTIITPNINGLVYTYNFAIGSFPYFAITYAINVSYVTSFVFEFGTESTPPVTLSSIEATPDQTETVFAVNDLFTYTNLNVVATYSDSSTETITSYSVSAPSMTTSGAKTVTVTYLDKTDSYVIHVCALTSLSVTPTVTSISVGTTYSDPGITGIAIFSDGTESFTKSLTASNISLSNVDTSTTGTKNVTATYTYNGMTATANFSISVVAPVETASWGHTFTTISEFTSAYNKKPYTSYTLTDSTGVTGSVTWSYLFTAATKKYYAGYDSIKGVQLGSEAASYKAIQLSSQTSYSNVTKIVVETSGAASIAGTLKAYIGSTSSQFGATYTLTATNTAVTFTSISGMSGIPILAWSQTSAKAFYIKSITIYTT
;
A
#
# COMPACT_ATOMS: atom_id res chain seq x y z
N MET A 1 -2.72 -26.84 16.17
CA MET A 1 -3.33 -28.16 15.89
C MET A 1 -4.46 -27.98 14.87
N LYS A 2 -4.14 -27.88 13.57
CA LYS A 2 -5.14 -27.99 12.49
C LYS A 2 -5.54 -29.48 12.40
N ASN A 3 -6.81 -29.78 12.65
CA ASN A 3 -7.35 -31.13 12.44
C ASN A 3 -7.44 -31.38 10.93
N ASN A 4 -6.67 -32.35 10.44
CA ASN A 4 -6.80 -32.95 9.11
C ASN A 4 -8.28 -33.26 8.80
N ARG A 5 -8.93 -32.46 7.96
CA ARG A 5 -10.17 -32.84 7.29
C ARG A 5 -9.85 -33.22 5.86
N LYS A 6 -9.17 -34.37 5.68
CA LYS A 6 -9.16 -35.03 4.37
C LYS A 6 -10.61 -35.41 4.03
N ARG A 7 -11.09 -35.03 2.84
CA ARG A 7 -12.36 -35.53 2.28
C ARG A 7 -12.38 -37.05 2.41
N LEU A 8 -13.33 -37.56 3.19
CA LEU A 8 -13.54 -39.00 3.35
C LEU A 8 -14.17 -39.53 2.05
N THR A 9 -13.34 -40.03 1.14
CA THR A 9 -13.82 -40.72 -0.07
C THR A 9 -14.33 -42.11 0.32
N ILE A 10 -15.64 -42.24 0.53
CA ILE A 10 -16.31 -43.53 0.70
C ILE A 10 -16.59 -44.10 -0.70
N ILE A 11 -15.83 -45.12 -1.10
CA ILE A 11 -16.11 -45.92 -2.29
C ILE A 11 -17.30 -46.83 -1.96
N PHE A 12 -18.50 -46.51 -2.48
CA PHE A 12 -19.61 -47.46 -2.46
C PHE A 12 -19.47 -48.43 -3.63
N SER A 13 -19.18 -49.70 -3.33
CA SER A 13 -19.51 -50.79 -4.24
C SER A 13 -21.03 -50.91 -4.31
N SER A 14 -21.51 -51.02 -5.54
CA SER A 14 -22.90 -51.20 -5.97
C SER A 14 -23.76 -52.04 -5.01
N PHE A 15 -24.86 -51.48 -4.50
CA PHE A 15 -26.23 -51.99 -4.63
C PHE A 15 -27.21 -51.15 -3.77
N PHE A 16 -28.39 -50.87 -4.36
CA PHE A 16 -29.59 -50.22 -3.82
C PHE A 16 -29.63 -48.69 -3.69
N ALA A 17 -30.44 -48.11 -4.59
CA ALA A 17 -30.89 -46.73 -4.59
C ALA A 17 -31.91 -46.47 -3.47
N THR A 18 -31.61 -45.50 -2.62
CA THR A 18 -32.61 -44.69 -1.91
C THR A 18 -32.03 -43.28 -1.75
N ALA A 19 -32.72 -42.30 -2.33
CA ALA A 19 -32.31 -40.91 -2.35
C ALA A 19 -32.30 -40.33 -0.92
N MET A 20 -31.10 -40.08 -0.39
CA MET A 20 -30.88 -39.05 0.63
C MET A 20 -30.33 -37.83 -0.10
N LEU A 21 -31.09 -36.73 -0.11
CA LEU A 21 -30.53 -35.41 -0.38
C LEU A 21 -29.53 -35.13 0.75
N VAL A 22 -28.24 -35.36 0.48
CA VAL A 22 -27.16 -34.77 1.26
C VAL A 22 -26.87 -33.44 0.58
N SER A 23 -27.38 -32.35 1.15
CA SER A 23 -26.86 -31.03 0.82
C SER A 23 -25.37 -31.04 1.15
N THR A 24 -24.53 -31.00 0.13
CA THR A 24 -23.12 -30.66 0.28
C THR A 24 -23.07 -29.28 0.94
N ILE A 25 -22.76 -29.24 2.23
CA ILE A 25 -22.39 -28.00 2.89
C ILE A 25 -21.00 -27.69 2.36
N SER A 26 -20.93 -26.96 1.25
CA SER A 26 -19.71 -26.25 0.87
C SER A 26 -19.48 -25.21 1.95
N PHE A 27 -18.41 -25.35 2.72
CA PHE A 27 -18.00 -24.31 3.65
C PHE A 27 -17.39 -23.18 2.80
N SER A 28 -18.01 -22.00 2.85
CA SER A 28 -17.45 -20.76 2.32
C SER A 28 -16.16 -20.42 3.08
N PRO A 29 -15.20 -19.70 2.46
CA PRO A 29 -14.09 -19.07 3.16
C PRO A 29 -14.59 -18.38 4.44
N GLN A 30 -13.83 -18.50 5.53
CA GLN A 30 -14.16 -17.84 6.79
C GLN A 30 -13.90 -16.34 6.62
N ASP A 31 -14.95 -15.59 6.28
CA ASP A 31 -14.96 -14.14 6.39
C ASP A 31 -14.85 -13.80 7.88
N VAL A 32 -13.66 -13.33 8.28
CA VAL A 32 -13.31 -13.08 9.68
C VAL A 32 -14.17 -11.94 10.24
N ASP A 33 -14.66 -11.03 9.38
CA ASP A 33 -15.56 -9.94 9.75
C ASP A 33 -17.00 -10.44 10.00
N ALA A 34 -17.46 -11.47 9.26
CA ALA A 34 -18.80 -12.05 9.40
C ALA A 34 -19.00 -12.89 10.69
N LEU A 35 -17.92 -13.32 11.33
CA LEU A 35 -17.93 -14.06 12.61
C LEU A 35 -17.94 -13.15 13.85
N GLY A 36 -18.20 -11.84 13.68
CA GLY A 36 -18.08 -10.86 14.76
C GLY A 36 -16.62 -10.54 15.07
N GLY A 37 -15.80 -10.49 14.01
CA GLY A 37 -14.34 -10.35 14.04
C GLY A 37 -13.86 -9.34 15.05
N ILE A 38 -12.88 -9.76 15.85
CA ILE A 38 -12.12 -8.94 16.78
C ILE A 38 -11.78 -7.65 16.04
N ALA A 39 -12.34 -6.54 16.53
CA ALA A 39 -11.90 -5.24 16.08
C ALA A 39 -10.38 -5.21 16.23
N ILE A 40 -9.66 -5.00 15.12
CA ILE A 40 -8.23 -4.74 15.18
C ILE A 40 -8.06 -3.36 15.84
N THR A 41 -8.21 -3.33 17.15
CA THR A 41 -8.12 -2.13 18.00
C THR A 41 -6.87 -2.28 18.84
N SER A 42 -5.89 -1.40 18.60
CA SER A 42 -4.71 -1.09 19.42
C SER A 42 -3.89 -2.31 19.90
N ALA A 43 -2.63 -2.39 19.44
CA ALA A 43 -1.66 -3.44 19.77
C ALA A 43 -2.03 -4.87 19.29
N THR A 44 -1.54 -5.26 18.11
CA THR A 44 -1.55 -6.66 17.66
C THR A 44 -0.26 -7.36 18.06
N ASN A 45 -0.35 -8.61 18.54
CA ASN A 45 0.80 -9.48 18.70
C ASN A 45 1.15 -10.10 17.34
N ILE A 46 2.16 -9.55 16.67
CA ILE A 46 2.63 -10.05 15.37
C ILE A 46 3.76 -11.06 15.60
N ASN A 47 3.60 -12.28 15.13
CA ASN A 47 4.64 -13.29 15.05
C ASN A 47 5.55 -13.02 13.84
N LEU A 48 6.79 -12.58 14.11
CA LEU A 48 7.79 -12.32 13.08
C LEU A 48 8.68 -13.53 12.78
N ASN A 49 8.50 -14.66 13.47
CA ASN A 49 9.37 -15.80 13.27
C ASN A 49 9.13 -16.41 11.88
N ASN A 50 10.20 -16.52 11.10
CA ASN A 50 10.17 -17.33 9.89
C ASN A 50 9.98 -18.80 10.28
N LEU A 51 9.20 -19.53 9.48
CA LEU A 51 9.18 -20.99 9.61
C LEU A 51 10.53 -21.56 9.22
N ASP A 52 10.92 -22.66 9.86
CA ASP A 52 12.04 -23.47 9.41
C ASP A 52 11.61 -24.41 8.27
N ASP A 53 12.61 -24.99 7.61
CA ASP A 53 12.42 -25.93 6.52
C ASP A 53 11.54 -27.12 6.89
N ALA A 54 11.70 -27.65 8.11
CA ALA A 54 10.90 -28.78 8.58
C ALA A 54 9.42 -28.41 8.70
N ALA A 55 9.11 -27.21 9.18
CA ALA A 55 7.75 -26.70 9.28
C ALA A 55 7.14 -26.44 7.90
N VAL A 56 7.90 -25.90 6.93
CA VAL A 56 7.45 -25.71 5.55
C VAL A 56 7.22 -27.06 4.85
N ASN A 57 8.16 -28.00 4.94
CA ASN A 57 7.99 -29.35 4.40
C ASN A 57 6.78 -30.07 5.02
N SER A 58 6.54 -29.87 6.32
CA SER A 58 5.35 -30.41 6.99
C SER A 58 4.05 -29.80 6.46
N TYR A 59 4.06 -28.50 6.09
CA TYR A 59 2.90 -27.83 5.50
C TYR A 59 2.52 -28.45 4.15
N TYR A 60 3.50 -28.81 3.33
CA TYR A 60 3.29 -29.43 2.01
C TYR A 60 3.24 -30.98 2.03
N THR A 61 2.80 -31.58 3.13
CA THR A 61 2.71 -33.04 3.24
C THR A 61 1.77 -33.61 2.17
N GLY A 62 2.31 -34.45 1.28
CA GLY A 62 1.53 -35.16 0.24
C GLY A 62 1.96 -34.85 -1.20
N VAL A 63 2.73 -33.79 -1.41
CA VAL A 63 3.14 -33.35 -2.76
C VAL A 63 4.31 -34.16 -3.35
N SER A 64 5.03 -34.93 -2.52
CA SER A 64 6.27 -35.60 -2.93
C SER A 64 6.06 -36.53 -4.14
N GLY A 65 6.83 -36.31 -5.19
CA GLY A 65 6.80 -37.06 -6.45
C GLY A 65 5.68 -36.67 -7.42
N LEU A 66 4.79 -35.72 -7.07
CA LEU A 66 3.74 -35.24 -7.97
C LEU A 66 4.32 -34.24 -8.99
N SER A 67 3.68 -34.14 -10.16
CA SER A 67 4.05 -33.15 -11.19
C SER A 67 2.85 -32.67 -12.03
N GLY A 68 3.05 -31.60 -12.79
CA GLY A 68 2.05 -31.01 -13.68
C GLY A 68 0.72 -30.73 -12.99
N THR A 69 -0.37 -31.13 -13.65
CA THR A 69 -1.75 -30.92 -13.13
C THR A 69 -2.03 -31.65 -11.82
N THR A 70 -1.36 -32.78 -11.54
CA THR A 70 -1.54 -33.50 -10.27
C THR A 70 -0.90 -32.75 -9.10
N LEU A 71 0.29 -32.19 -9.30
CA LEU A 71 0.92 -31.32 -8.31
C LEU A 71 0.12 -30.04 -8.11
N LYS A 72 -0.32 -29.40 -9.21
CA LYS A 72 -1.16 -28.19 -9.14
C LYS A 72 -2.43 -28.42 -8.33
N GLY A 73 -3.11 -29.54 -8.53
CA GLY A 73 -4.32 -29.91 -7.79
C GLY A 73 -4.07 -30.15 -6.29
N GLU A 74 -2.98 -30.85 -5.93
CA GLU A 74 -2.64 -31.04 -4.51
C GLU A 74 -2.24 -29.71 -3.85
N LEU A 75 -1.47 -28.86 -4.55
CA LEU A 75 -1.13 -27.53 -4.05
C LEU A 75 -2.37 -26.65 -3.85
N HIS A 76 -3.34 -26.71 -4.78
CA HIS A 76 -4.62 -26.02 -4.65
C HIS A 76 -5.34 -26.41 -3.33
N GLU A 77 -5.54 -27.70 -3.07
CA GLU A 77 -6.20 -28.19 -1.84
C GLU A 77 -5.40 -27.87 -0.55
N ILE A 78 -4.11 -27.57 -0.65
CA ILE A 78 -3.29 -27.14 0.49
C ILE A 78 -3.48 -25.64 0.78
N VAL A 79 -3.71 -24.82 -0.25
CA VAL A 79 -3.73 -23.35 -0.12
C VAL A 79 -5.12 -22.73 -0.20
N ASP A 80 -6.16 -23.51 -0.51
CA ASP A 80 -7.53 -23.03 -0.76
C ASP A 80 -8.22 -22.42 0.47
N ASP A 81 -8.21 -23.11 1.61
CA ASP A 81 -8.94 -22.78 2.83
C ASP A 81 -8.25 -21.67 3.68
N HIS A 82 -7.97 -20.51 3.06
CA HIS A 82 -7.36 -19.37 3.74
C HIS A 82 -8.38 -18.40 4.33
N TYR A 83 -7.95 -17.63 5.33
CA TYR A 83 -8.73 -16.51 5.88
C TYR A 83 -8.77 -15.36 4.88
N ALA A 84 -9.91 -14.69 4.78
CA ALA A 84 -10.09 -13.54 3.92
C ALA A 84 -10.54 -12.33 4.74
N TYR A 85 -10.01 -11.15 4.38
CA TYR A 85 -10.27 -9.89 5.06
C TYR A 85 -11.03 -8.95 4.13
N SER A 86 -11.78 -8.01 4.69
CA SER A 86 -12.40 -6.97 3.87
C SER A 86 -11.35 -6.08 3.19
N TYR A 87 -11.67 -5.61 1.98
CA TYR A 87 -10.76 -4.76 1.19
C TYR A 87 -10.39 -3.43 1.87
N THR A 88 -11.22 -2.96 2.81
CA THR A 88 -10.96 -1.78 3.63
C THR A 88 -9.91 -2.02 4.72
N LYS A 89 -9.68 -3.29 5.10
CA LYS A 89 -8.68 -3.69 6.09
C LYS A 89 -7.30 -4.00 5.49
N THR A 90 -7.22 -4.23 4.19
CA THR A 90 -5.94 -4.57 3.54
C THR A 90 -4.86 -3.50 3.75
N PRO A 91 -5.11 -2.17 3.75
CA PRO A 91 -4.05 -1.19 4.04
C PRO A 91 -3.44 -1.34 5.43
N ASP A 92 -4.24 -1.70 6.44
CA ASP A 92 -3.75 -1.93 7.81
C ASP A 92 -2.86 -3.18 7.88
N ILE A 93 -3.20 -4.21 7.11
CA ILE A 93 -2.43 -5.46 7.03
C ILE A 93 -1.14 -5.22 6.23
N MET A 94 -1.22 -4.48 5.13
CA MET A 94 -0.09 -4.16 4.25
C MET A 94 0.95 -3.28 4.94
N ARG A 95 0.55 -2.44 5.90
CA ARG A 95 1.49 -1.76 6.80
C ARG A 95 2.42 -2.71 7.57
N VAL A 96 2.04 -3.98 7.72
CA VAL A 96 2.83 -5.04 8.35
C VAL A 96 3.50 -5.93 7.28
N THR A 97 2.74 -6.45 6.32
CA THR A 97 3.27 -7.41 5.33
C THR A 97 4.19 -6.76 4.30
N ASP A 98 3.97 -5.48 4.00
CA ASP A 98 4.70 -4.75 2.96
C ASP A 98 5.69 -3.72 3.55
N ARG A 99 5.88 -3.76 4.88
CA ARG A 99 6.90 -2.99 5.60
C ARG A 99 8.31 -3.36 5.15
N ASP A 100 9.18 -2.36 5.03
CA ASP A 100 10.62 -2.57 5.00
C ASP A 100 11.14 -2.83 6.43
N TRP A 101 11.22 -4.11 6.81
CA TRP A 101 11.66 -4.52 8.15
C TRP A 101 13.15 -4.24 8.42
N GLY A 102 13.95 -3.96 7.39
CA GLY A 102 15.34 -3.54 7.54
C GLY A 102 15.45 -2.07 7.96
N LEU A 103 14.61 -1.20 7.39
CA LEU A 103 14.57 0.23 7.72
C LEU A 103 13.68 0.56 8.93
N SER A 104 12.62 -0.22 9.12
CA SER A 104 11.67 -0.07 10.24
C SER A 104 11.59 -1.35 11.07
N PRO A 105 12.71 -1.81 11.66
CA PRO A 105 12.69 -2.95 12.56
C PRO A 105 11.89 -2.57 13.81
N ALA A 106 10.99 -3.44 14.23
CA ALA A 106 10.42 -3.36 15.57
C ALA A 106 11.22 -4.27 16.52
N SER A 107 11.15 -4.07 17.85
CA SER A 107 11.88 -4.92 18.82
C SER A 107 11.05 -6.15 19.23
N PRO A 108 11.38 -7.37 18.77
CA PRO A 108 10.63 -8.56 19.15
C PRO A 108 10.78 -8.86 20.65
N ASP A 109 9.74 -9.44 21.25
CA ASP A 109 9.84 -10.04 22.57
C ASP A 109 10.70 -11.31 22.52
N ALA A 110 10.93 -11.93 23.69
CA ALA A 110 11.76 -13.14 23.80
C ALA A 110 11.24 -14.36 23.01
N ASN A 111 10.02 -14.29 22.46
CA ASN A 111 9.37 -15.33 21.67
C ASN A 111 9.19 -14.92 20.19
N GLY A 112 9.72 -13.78 19.76
CA GLY A 112 9.56 -13.26 18.39
C GLY A 112 8.22 -12.57 18.10
N TYR A 113 7.41 -12.32 19.14
CA TYR A 113 6.16 -11.57 19.01
C TYR A 113 6.40 -10.08 19.26
N GLN A 114 5.71 -9.22 18.52
CA GLN A 114 5.79 -7.77 18.68
C GLN A 114 4.43 -7.21 19.06
N THR A 115 4.38 -6.34 20.05
CA THR A 115 3.19 -5.53 20.33
C THR A 115 3.25 -4.31 19.43
N PHE A 116 2.43 -4.31 18.38
CA PHE A 116 2.48 -3.30 17.34
C PHE A 116 1.22 -2.43 17.34
N ASP A 117 1.36 -1.11 17.55
CA ASP A 117 0.23 -0.20 17.40
C ASP A 117 0.02 0.13 15.92
N LEU A 118 -0.88 -0.62 15.30
CA LEU A 118 -1.33 -0.40 13.94
C LEU A 118 -1.72 1.06 13.71
N LEU A 119 -2.34 1.76 14.65
CA LEU A 119 -2.84 3.12 14.36
C LEU A 119 -1.80 4.23 14.58
N ALA A 120 -0.65 3.92 15.16
CA ALA A 120 0.31 4.94 15.59
C ALA A 120 1.71 4.79 14.98
N ASP A 121 1.99 3.71 14.28
CA ASP A 121 3.31 3.47 13.67
C ASP A 121 3.28 3.68 12.17
N ASP A 122 4.25 4.47 11.69
CA ASP A 122 4.42 4.86 10.30
C ASP A 122 5.74 4.25 9.78
N PRO A 123 5.76 2.96 9.38
CA PRO A 123 6.99 2.32 8.92
C PRO A 123 7.41 2.79 7.54
N TYR A 124 8.69 2.67 7.20
CA TYR A 124 9.11 2.65 5.80
C TYR A 124 8.49 1.45 5.09
N MET A 125 7.97 1.69 3.90
CA MET A 125 7.33 0.68 3.05
C MET A 125 8.33 0.17 2.01
N ASN A 126 8.25 -1.13 1.71
CA ASN A 126 8.89 -1.70 0.53
C ASN A 126 7.82 -1.80 -0.57
N LEU A 127 7.83 -0.83 -1.48
CA LEU A 127 6.82 -0.68 -2.52
C LEU A 127 7.25 -1.41 -3.80
N LEU A 128 6.40 -2.30 -4.31
CA LEU A 128 6.61 -2.94 -5.61
C LEU A 128 6.78 -1.86 -6.70
N TYR A 129 7.71 -2.05 -7.64
CA TYR A 129 8.09 -1.10 -8.69
C TYR A 129 8.86 0.16 -8.23
N GLY A 130 9.17 0.33 -6.94
CA GLY A 130 9.90 1.48 -6.42
C GLY A 130 11.43 1.26 -6.37
N GLN A 131 12.22 2.07 -7.08
CA GLN A 131 13.70 2.04 -7.00
C GLN A 131 14.28 2.66 -5.74
N TYR A 132 13.42 3.34 -5.00
CA TYR A 132 13.81 4.10 -3.82
C TYR A 132 13.72 3.30 -2.51
N ASN A 133 13.37 2.01 -2.57
CA ASN A 133 13.32 1.11 -1.42
C ASN A 133 14.72 0.90 -0.80
N GLY A 134 14.78 0.45 0.46
CA GLY A 134 16.04 0.03 1.10
C GLY A 134 16.95 1.15 1.62
N SER A 135 16.59 2.43 1.50
CA SER A 135 17.29 3.54 2.17
C SER A 135 16.34 4.57 2.78
N VAL A 136 16.60 5.01 4.01
CA VAL A 136 15.81 6.05 4.71
C VAL A 136 15.79 7.41 4.00
N SER A 137 16.77 7.69 3.13
CA SER A 137 16.82 8.96 2.39
C SER A 137 15.88 8.99 1.19
N THR A 138 15.39 7.83 0.76
CA THR A 138 14.64 7.64 -0.49
C THR A 138 13.35 6.86 -0.30
N ALA A 139 13.27 5.95 0.66
CA ALA A 139 12.07 5.17 0.92
C ALA A 139 10.94 6.06 1.43
N TYR A 140 9.69 5.66 1.15
CA TYR A 140 8.52 6.35 1.67
C TYR A 140 8.03 5.71 2.95
N LEU A 141 7.62 6.55 3.89
CA LEU A 141 6.86 6.12 5.06
C LEU A 141 5.45 5.72 4.64
N TRP A 142 4.85 4.86 5.45
CA TRP A 142 3.46 4.49 5.32
C TRP A 142 2.57 5.73 5.37
N SER A 143 1.54 5.73 4.53
CA SER A 143 0.52 6.75 4.48
C SER A 143 -0.84 6.07 4.47
N ALA A 144 -1.75 6.55 5.31
CA ALA A 144 -3.16 6.13 5.28
C ALA A 144 -3.83 6.47 3.94
N ASP A 145 -3.40 7.58 3.32
CA ASP A 145 -3.75 7.91 1.95
C ASP A 145 -2.87 7.11 0.98
N HIS A 146 -3.32 5.89 0.71
CA HIS A 146 -2.73 4.93 -0.22
C HIS A 146 -3.07 5.24 -1.69
N THR A 147 -3.22 6.51 -2.06
CA THR A 147 -3.54 6.90 -3.44
C THR A 147 -2.61 7.95 -4.03
N THR A 148 -1.64 8.42 -3.25
CA THR A 148 -0.72 9.49 -3.65
C THR A 148 0.69 8.99 -3.90
N ILE A 149 1.25 8.22 -2.97
CA ILE A 149 2.64 7.73 -3.04
C ILE A 149 2.67 6.24 -3.39
N TRP A 150 1.79 5.49 -2.75
CA TRP A 150 1.66 4.05 -2.96
C TRP A 150 0.20 3.72 -3.19
N ASN A 151 -0.11 2.58 -3.80
CA ASN A 151 -1.46 2.07 -3.93
C ASN A 151 -1.48 0.54 -3.89
N LYS A 152 -2.70 -0.02 -3.82
CA LYS A 152 -2.93 -1.46 -3.79
C LYS A 152 -2.85 -2.02 -5.21
N GLU A 153 -1.78 -2.72 -5.48
CA GLU A 153 -1.56 -3.45 -6.72
C GLU A 153 -2.20 -4.83 -6.64
N HIS A 154 -3.20 -5.05 -7.49
CA HIS A 154 -3.66 -6.39 -7.84
C HIS A 154 -2.78 -6.90 -8.99
N THR A 155 -1.72 -7.65 -8.67
CA THR A 155 -0.82 -8.20 -9.71
C THR A 155 -1.59 -9.07 -10.70
N TRP A 156 -2.52 -9.91 -10.22
CA TRP A 156 -3.60 -10.39 -11.08
C TRP A 156 -4.64 -9.28 -11.29
N ALA A 157 -4.65 -8.63 -12.45
CA ALA A 157 -5.56 -7.53 -12.73
C ALA A 157 -7.02 -7.96 -12.54
N LYS A 158 -7.79 -7.19 -11.75
CA LYS A 158 -9.19 -7.51 -11.40
C LYS A 158 -10.08 -7.77 -12.61
N SER A 159 -9.83 -7.09 -13.74
CA SER A 159 -10.60 -7.27 -14.97
C SER A 159 -10.34 -8.60 -15.68
N HIS A 160 -9.23 -9.29 -15.40
CA HIS A 160 -8.88 -10.61 -15.94
C HIS A 160 -9.57 -11.76 -15.19
N GLY A 161 -10.80 -11.54 -14.75
CA GLY A 161 -11.58 -12.49 -13.93
C GLY A 161 -12.85 -11.88 -13.33
N ASP A 162 -12.95 -10.55 -13.31
CA ASP A 162 -14.10 -9.76 -12.83
C ASP A 162 -14.48 -10.02 -11.37
N PHE A 163 -13.48 -10.33 -10.54
CA PHE A 163 -13.68 -10.58 -9.10
C PHE A 163 -13.71 -9.30 -8.27
N GLY A 164 -13.27 -8.17 -8.85
CA GLY A 164 -13.28 -6.87 -8.20
C GLY A 164 -12.50 -6.86 -6.89
N GLU A 165 -13.08 -6.25 -5.86
CA GLU A 165 -12.51 -6.19 -4.50
C GLU A 165 -13.14 -7.24 -3.57
N THR A 166 -13.81 -8.24 -4.17
CA THR A 166 -14.55 -9.26 -3.44
C THR A 166 -13.60 -10.31 -2.88
N ALA A 167 -13.65 -10.51 -1.56
CA ALA A 167 -12.94 -11.60 -0.91
C ALA A 167 -13.43 -12.98 -1.39
N PRO A 168 -12.57 -14.01 -1.45
CA PRO A 168 -11.13 -13.96 -1.13
C PRO A 168 -10.22 -13.39 -2.22
N ALA A 169 -10.50 -13.61 -3.51
CA ALA A 169 -9.56 -13.26 -4.59
C ALA A 169 -9.23 -11.77 -4.66
N GLY A 170 -10.19 -10.86 -4.47
CA GLY A 170 -9.94 -9.41 -4.48
C GLY A 170 -9.16 -8.88 -3.29
N THR A 171 -8.89 -9.72 -2.29
CA THR A 171 -8.27 -9.34 -1.00
C THR A 171 -7.09 -10.24 -0.63
N ASP A 172 -6.68 -11.15 -1.53
CA ASP A 172 -5.63 -12.12 -1.28
C ASP A 172 -4.24 -11.46 -1.29
N LEU A 173 -3.66 -11.32 -0.11
CA LEU A 173 -2.36 -10.73 0.21
C LEU A 173 -1.19 -11.39 -0.53
N HIS A 174 -1.33 -12.63 -1.01
CA HIS A 174 -0.26 -13.26 -1.81
C HIS A 174 -0.12 -12.67 -3.22
N HIS A 175 -1.09 -11.88 -3.71
CA HIS A 175 -0.98 -11.15 -4.98
C HIS A 175 -1.30 -9.65 -4.85
N LEU A 176 -1.95 -9.24 -3.74
CA LEU A 176 -2.20 -7.85 -3.41
C LEU A 176 -0.97 -7.25 -2.71
N ARG A 177 -0.28 -6.32 -3.37
CA ARG A 177 0.96 -5.68 -2.91
C ARG A 177 0.82 -4.17 -2.76
N ALA A 178 1.57 -3.56 -1.85
CA ALA A 178 1.76 -2.12 -1.86
C ALA A 178 2.74 -1.81 -2.98
N SER A 179 2.36 -0.95 -3.93
CA SER A 179 3.21 -0.58 -5.06
C SER A 179 3.36 0.92 -5.19
N ASP A 180 4.39 1.35 -5.91
CA ASP A 180 4.50 2.71 -6.41
C ASP A 180 3.22 3.10 -7.18
N GLN A 181 2.65 4.26 -6.85
CA GLN A 181 1.34 4.68 -7.37
C GLN A 181 1.38 4.94 -8.88
N ASN A 182 2.42 5.59 -9.39
CA ASN A 182 2.52 5.86 -10.82
C ASN A 182 2.64 4.56 -11.62
N ASN A 183 3.47 3.62 -11.17
CA ASN A 183 3.60 2.32 -11.83
C ASN A 183 2.30 1.51 -11.81
N ASN A 184 1.55 1.51 -10.69
CA ASN A 184 0.21 0.92 -10.61
C ASN A 184 -0.75 1.50 -11.66
N LEU A 185 -0.76 2.82 -11.83
CA LEU A 185 -1.60 3.49 -12.83
C LEU A 185 -1.24 3.10 -14.26
N TYR A 186 0.05 2.96 -14.57
CA TYR A 186 0.52 2.57 -15.90
C TYR A 186 0.40 1.07 -16.19
N HIS A 187 0.53 0.21 -15.17
CA HIS A 187 0.25 -1.22 -15.29
C HIS A 187 -1.20 -1.43 -15.72
N SER A 188 -2.14 -0.65 -15.14
CA SER A 188 -3.54 -0.65 -15.54
C SER A 188 -4.16 -2.04 -15.43
N ASN A 189 -4.34 -2.73 -16.56
CA ASN A 189 -4.75 -4.12 -16.65
C ASN A 189 -3.99 -4.86 -17.75
N TYR A 190 -2.78 -4.43 -18.08
CA TYR A 190 -1.97 -5.10 -19.09
C TYR A 190 -1.43 -6.42 -18.56
N ASP A 191 -1.33 -7.42 -19.42
CA ASP A 191 -0.61 -8.64 -19.09
C ASP A 191 0.87 -8.33 -18.84
N PHE A 192 1.50 -9.07 -17.93
CA PHE A 192 2.94 -8.98 -17.74
C PHE A 192 3.71 -9.67 -18.86
N GLY A 193 4.74 -8.98 -19.37
CA GLY A 193 5.62 -9.55 -20.38
C GLY A 193 6.76 -8.62 -20.79
N VAL A 194 7.77 -9.17 -21.46
CA VAL A 194 8.92 -8.40 -21.95
C VAL A 194 8.49 -7.45 -23.07
N VAL A 195 8.74 -6.15 -22.89
CA VAL A 195 8.40 -5.12 -23.88
C VAL A 195 9.47 -5.08 -24.96
N SER A 196 9.14 -5.58 -26.14
CA SER A 196 10.02 -5.52 -27.32
C SER A 196 9.93 -4.19 -28.06
N THR A 197 8.75 -3.55 -28.06
CA THR A 197 8.55 -2.21 -28.60
C THR A 197 7.97 -1.31 -27.52
N VAL A 198 8.79 -0.43 -26.96
CA VAL A 198 8.41 0.49 -25.88
C VAL A 198 7.48 1.59 -26.41
N THR A 199 6.34 1.76 -25.75
CA THR A 199 5.42 2.89 -25.98
C THR A 199 5.49 3.95 -24.89
N ALA A 200 5.85 3.55 -23.66
CA ALA A 200 6.12 4.45 -22.56
C ALA A 200 7.18 3.85 -21.64
N ILE A 201 8.12 4.70 -21.21
CA ILE A 201 8.93 4.45 -20.02
C ILE A 201 8.14 5.01 -18.84
N VAL A 202 7.93 4.19 -17.83
CA VAL A 202 7.21 4.55 -16.61
C VAL A 202 8.25 4.91 -15.56
N ASN A 203 8.13 6.10 -15.00
CA ASN A 203 8.98 6.53 -13.91
C ASN A 203 8.26 6.30 -12.58
N ASP A 204 8.99 5.94 -11.53
CA ASP A 204 8.47 5.92 -10.17
C ASP A 204 8.13 7.33 -9.65
N GLU A 205 7.54 7.44 -8.46
CA GLU A 205 7.20 8.71 -7.81
C GLU A 205 8.42 9.65 -7.58
N ARG A 206 9.65 9.15 -7.71
CA ARG A 206 10.88 9.96 -7.64
C ARG A 206 11.47 10.30 -9.01
N GLY A 207 10.80 9.92 -10.09
CA GLY A 207 11.21 10.20 -11.46
C GLY A 207 12.22 9.21 -12.04
N ASN A 208 12.51 8.09 -11.36
CA ASN A 208 13.43 7.08 -11.89
C ASN A 208 12.70 6.08 -12.78
N PRO A 209 13.22 5.73 -13.98
CA PRO A 209 12.61 4.74 -14.87
C PRO A 209 12.47 3.36 -14.22
N SER A 210 11.27 2.94 -13.83
CA SER A 210 11.02 1.70 -13.07
C SER A 210 9.94 0.78 -13.67
N GLY A 211 9.50 1.06 -14.89
CA GLY A 211 8.60 0.18 -15.62
C GLY A 211 8.56 0.54 -17.10
N LYS A 212 7.99 -0.34 -17.92
CA LYS A 212 7.79 -0.11 -19.36
C LYS A 212 6.41 -0.60 -19.76
N VAL A 213 5.74 0.17 -20.62
CA VAL A 213 4.52 -0.24 -21.30
C VAL A 213 4.80 -0.30 -22.79
N GLY A 214 4.40 -1.38 -23.45
CA GLY A 214 4.56 -1.51 -24.88
C GLY A 214 4.07 -2.83 -25.42
N TYR A 215 4.67 -3.30 -26.51
CA TYR A 215 4.25 -4.53 -27.17
C TYR A 215 5.31 -5.62 -26.98
N ALA A 216 4.86 -6.82 -26.63
CA ALA A 216 5.70 -8.03 -26.63
C ALA A 216 6.03 -8.47 -28.06
N SER A 217 7.12 -9.22 -28.23
CA SER A 217 7.52 -9.75 -29.53
C SER A 217 6.41 -10.62 -30.12
N GLY A 218 6.05 -10.39 -31.38
CA GLY A 218 4.97 -11.11 -32.06
C GLY A 218 3.55 -10.58 -31.79
N PHE A 219 3.38 -9.63 -30.87
CA PHE A 219 2.10 -8.98 -30.57
C PHE A 219 2.12 -7.52 -31.02
N THR A 220 1.04 -7.05 -31.66
CA THR A 220 0.98 -5.67 -32.19
C THR A 220 -0.31 -4.93 -31.85
N ALA A 221 -1.25 -5.59 -31.16
CA ALA A 221 -2.56 -5.04 -30.82
C ALA A 221 -2.67 -4.77 -29.32
N ASP A 222 -2.23 -5.72 -28.49
CA ASP A 222 -2.35 -5.67 -27.04
C ASP A 222 -1.02 -5.31 -26.39
N LYS A 223 -1.09 -4.42 -25.41
CA LYS A 223 0.09 -3.95 -24.66
C LYS A 223 0.35 -4.87 -23.49
N VAL A 224 1.63 -4.95 -23.13
CA VAL A 224 2.14 -5.58 -21.91
C VAL A 224 2.81 -4.56 -21.03
N TYR A 225 2.87 -4.89 -19.74
CA TYR A 225 3.67 -4.18 -18.76
C TYR A 225 4.91 -5.00 -18.39
N GLU A 226 6.07 -4.36 -18.40
CA GLU A 226 7.34 -4.94 -17.95
C GLU A 226 7.82 -4.16 -16.71
N PRO A 227 7.87 -4.80 -15.52
CA PRO A 227 8.45 -4.18 -14.33
C PRO A 227 9.99 -4.19 -14.39
N ARG A 228 10.63 -3.68 -13.34
CA ARG A 228 12.10 -3.77 -13.17
C ARG A 228 12.54 -5.22 -13.03
N ASP A 229 13.81 -5.46 -13.32
CA ASP A 229 14.38 -6.81 -13.27
C ASP A 229 14.29 -7.44 -11.87
N GLU A 230 14.40 -6.63 -10.81
CA GLU A 230 14.32 -7.05 -9.41
C GLU A 230 12.88 -7.29 -8.88
N ASP A 231 11.85 -7.00 -9.69
CA ASP A 231 10.44 -7.27 -9.33
C ASP A 231 9.85 -8.43 -10.18
N LYS A 232 10.59 -8.95 -11.16
CA LYS A 232 10.06 -9.87 -12.18
C LYS A 232 9.70 -11.24 -11.59
N GLY A 233 10.53 -11.76 -10.70
CA GLY A 233 10.33 -13.04 -10.01
C GLY A 233 9.21 -12.94 -8.99
N ASP A 234 9.18 -11.86 -8.21
CA ASP A 234 8.07 -11.51 -7.31
C ASP A 234 6.73 -11.57 -8.06
N VAL A 235 6.61 -10.83 -9.17
CA VAL A 235 5.41 -10.79 -10.00
C VAL A 235 5.06 -12.18 -10.55
N ALA A 236 6.04 -12.92 -11.08
CA ALA A 236 5.81 -14.25 -11.63
C ALA A 236 5.23 -15.20 -10.58
N ARG A 237 5.83 -15.27 -9.39
CA ARG A 237 5.38 -16.16 -8.31
C ARG A 237 4.01 -15.78 -7.75
N MET A 238 3.65 -14.49 -7.75
CA MET A 238 2.28 -14.05 -7.39
C MET A 238 1.24 -14.49 -8.43
N ILE A 239 1.56 -14.40 -9.74
CA ILE A 239 0.68 -14.85 -10.82
C ILE A 239 0.53 -16.39 -10.83
N PHE A 240 1.63 -17.14 -10.67
CA PHE A 240 1.59 -18.60 -10.54
C PHE A 240 0.76 -19.06 -9.35
N TYR A 241 0.88 -18.37 -8.21
CA TYR A 241 0.04 -18.62 -7.04
C TYR A 241 -1.43 -18.41 -7.35
N MET A 242 -1.82 -17.28 -7.95
CA MET A 242 -3.23 -16.99 -8.24
C MET A 242 -3.85 -18.05 -9.14
N ALA A 243 -3.14 -18.50 -10.18
CA ALA A 243 -3.62 -19.56 -11.06
C ALA A 243 -3.66 -20.95 -10.40
N THR A 244 -2.93 -21.18 -9.30
CA THR A 244 -2.96 -22.43 -8.51
C THR A 244 -3.98 -22.38 -7.39
N ARG A 245 -4.18 -21.23 -6.76
CA ARG A 245 -5.19 -21.04 -5.71
C ARG A 245 -6.60 -21.04 -6.30
N TYR A 246 -6.82 -20.39 -7.43
CA TYR A 246 -8.15 -20.17 -8.01
C TYR A 246 -8.37 -21.02 -9.27
N THR A 247 -8.52 -22.34 -9.09
CA THR A 247 -8.61 -23.30 -10.22
C THR A 247 -10.03 -23.64 -10.65
N GLU A 248 -11.02 -23.33 -9.82
CA GLU A 248 -12.44 -23.61 -10.06
C GLU A 248 -13.29 -22.38 -9.72
N TYR A 249 -14.38 -22.18 -10.46
CA TYR A 249 -15.31 -21.10 -10.16
C TYR A 249 -16.31 -21.54 -9.09
N LEU A 250 -16.28 -20.88 -7.92
CA LEU A 250 -17.26 -21.10 -6.85
C LEU A 250 -18.18 -19.88 -6.65
N SER A 251 -17.65 -18.68 -6.85
CA SER A 251 -18.37 -17.41 -6.71
C SER A 251 -17.61 -16.29 -7.41
N ILE A 252 -18.14 -15.06 -7.40
CA ILE A 252 -17.40 -13.90 -7.93
C ILE A 252 -16.07 -13.65 -7.19
N GLY A 253 -16.00 -13.94 -5.88
CA GLY A 253 -14.76 -13.84 -5.10
C GLY A 253 -13.85 -15.07 -5.20
N GLU A 254 -14.32 -16.15 -5.83
CA GLU A 254 -13.60 -17.40 -6.09
C GLU A 254 -13.65 -17.70 -7.60
N PRO A 255 -12.96 -16.89 -8.42
CA PRO A 255 -12.97 -17.04 -9.87
C PRO A 255 -12.20 -18.29 -10.31
N MET A 256 -12.41 -18.72 -11.54
CA MET A 256 -11.59 -19.74 -12.20
C MET A 256 -10.51 -19.04 -13.05
N LEU A 257 -9.25 -19.16 -12.66
CA LEU A 257 -8.11 -18.45 -13.24
C LEU A 257 -7.12 -19.39 -13.93
N ARG A 258 -6.50 -18.95 -15.04
CA ARG A 258 -5.38 -19.66 -15.69
C ARG A 258 -4.39 -18.70 -16.34
N ILE A 259 -3.13 -19.11 -16.38
CA ILE A 259 -2.10 -18.41 -17.17
C ILE A 259 -2.21 -18.88 -18.62
N ILE A 260 -2.04 -17.95 -19.55
CA ILE A 260 -2.01 -18.22 -20.99
C ILE A 260 -0.63 -17.88 -21.56
N ASP A 261 -0.36 -18.28 -22.80
CA ASP A 261 0.90 -17.98 -23.50
C ASP A 261 0.66 -17.10 -24.75
N GLU A 262 -0.55 -16.57 -24.87
CA GLU A 262 -1.01 -15.65 -25.91
C GLU A 262 -1.73 -14.50 -25.23
N LEU A 263 -1.56 -13.26 -25.68
CA LEU A 263 -2.34 -12.14 -25.13
C LEU A 263 -3.82 -12.32 -25.46
N SER A 264 -4.68 -12.23 -24.44
CA SER A 264 -6.13 -12.25 -24.63
C SER A 264 -6.55 -10.97 -25.35
N LEU A 265 -7.28 -11.11 -26.47
CA LEU A 265 -7.86 -9.97 -27.20
C LEU A 265 -8.90 -9.18 -26.36
N SER A 266 -9.27 -9.69 -25.17
CA SER A 266 -10.18 -9.04 -24.24
C SER A 266 -9.51 -8.88 -22.87
N ILE A 267 -9.08 -7.66 -22.57
CA ILE A 267 -8.53 -7.23 -21.27
C ILE A 267 -9.58 -7.22 -20.13
N THR A 268 -10.82 -7.61 -20.44
CA THR A 268 -11.90 -7.78 -19.46
C THR A 268 -12.60 -9.10 -19.72
N VAL A 269 -12.58 -9.99 -18.72
CA VAL A 269 -13.19 -11.32 -18.76
C VAL A 269 -13.93 -11.55 -17.46
N THR A 270 -15.22 -11.89 -17.55
CA THR A 270 -16.00 -12.35 -16.40
C THR A 270 -15.85 -13.86 -16.27
N SER A 271 -15.17 -14.30 -15.21
CA SER A 271 -14.97 -15.71 -14.94
C SER A 271 -16.29 -16.41 -14.60
N SER A 272 -16.41 -17.69 -14.97
CA SER A 272 -17.55 -18.55 -14.63
C SER A 272 -17.13 -20.02 -14.57
N THR A 273 -18.05 -20.93 -14.28
CA THR A 273 -17.79 -22.38 -14.33
C THR A 273 -17.37 -22.91 -15.71
N THR A 274 -17.42 -22.09 -16.75
CA THR A 274 -17.06 -22.45 -18.13
C THR A 274 -16.10 -21.48 -18.81
N VAL A 275 -15.75 -20.37 -18.15
CA VAL A 275 -14.92 -19.30 -18.71
C VAL A 275 -13.82 -18.98 -17.71
N TYR A 276 -12.57 -19.15 -18.12
CA TYR A 276 -11.42 -18.75 -17.31
C TYR A 276 -11.26 -17.23 -17.33
N GLY A 277 -10.87 -16.67 -16.18
CA GLY A 277 -10.09 -15.44 -16.17
C GLY A 277 -8.65 -15.78 -16.56
N GLU A 278 -8.05 -14.99 -17.45
CA GLU A 278 -6.78 -15.35 -18.07
C GLU A 278 -5.82 -14.19 -17.99
N MET A 279 -4.56 -14.42 -17.61
CA MET A 279 -3.55 -13.36 -17.52
C MET A 279 -2.14 -13.89 -17.79
N GLY A 280 -1.28 -13.01 -18.27
CA GLY A 280 0.16 -13.20 -18.39
C GLY A 280 0.61 -13.91 -19.67
N ILE A 281 1.92 -13.84 -19.93
CA ILE A 281 2.60 -14.62 -20.97
C ILE A 281 3.44 -15.68 -20.27
N LEU A 282 2.93 -16.92 -20.25
CA LEU A 282 3.52 -18.05 -19.51
C LEU A 282 5.03 -18.18 -19.75
N SER A 283 5.48 -18.13 -21.01
CA SER A 283 6.90 -18.26 -21.34
C SER A 283 7.77 -17.17 -20.72
N HIS A 284 7.26 -15.94 -20.59
CA HIS A 284 7.97 -14.85 -19.94
C HIS A 284 7.98 -15.00 -18.42
N LEU A 285 6.86 -15.42 -17.82
CA LEU A 285 6.75 -15.62 -16.37
C LEU A 285 7.66 -16.76 -15.89
N LEU A 286 7.79 -17.84 -16.68
CA LEU A 286 8.75 -18.91 -16.42
C LEU A 286 10.19 -18.35 -16.41
N ALA A 287 10.57 -17.63 -17.46
CA ALA A 287 11.90 -17.02 -17.55
C ALA A 287 12.19 -16.03 -16.41
N TRP A 288 11.17 -15.29 -15.96
CA TRP A 288 11.28 -14.33 -14.87
C TRP A 288 11.47 -14.99 -13.51
N ASN A 289 10.78 -16.11 -13.25
CA ASN A 289 10.98 -16.90 -12.04
C ASN A 289 12.44 -17.40 -11.92
N ASP A 290 13.06 -17.77 -13.05
CA ASP A 290 14.43 -18.25 -13.09
C ASP A 290 15.46 -17.11 -12.99
N SER A 291 15.21 -15.98 -13.65
CA SER A 291 16.15 -14.86 -13.70
C SER A 291 16.18 -14.03 -12.41
N ASP A 292 15.08 -14.03 -11.65
CA ASP A 292 14.93 -13.28 -10.40
C ASP A 292 14.56 -14.24 -9.24
N PRO A 293 15.58 -14.80 -8.55
CA PRO A 293 15.39 -15.76 -7.47
C PRO A 293 14.60 -15.19 -6.28
N VAL A 294 14.04 -16.09 -5.48
CA VAL A 294 13.30 -15.72 -4.26
C VAL A 294 14.18 -14.89 -3.32
N SER A 295 13.68 -13.72 -2.91
CA SER A 295 14.36 -12.83 -1.97
C SER A 295 14.02 -13.13 -0.50
N GLU A 296 14.90 -12.70 0.42
CA GLU A 296 14.61 -12.74 1.87
C GLU A 296 13.34 -11.97 2.24
N TYR A 297 13.06 -10.89 1.49
CA TYR A 297 11.85 -10.11 1.68
C TYR A 297 10.59 -10.91 1.34
N GLU A 298 10.57 -11.62 0.21
CA GLU A 298 9.47 -12.51 -0.16
C GLU A 298 9.26 -13.63 0.85
N ILE A 299 10.35 -14.27 1.30
CA ILE A 299 10.30 -15.30 2.34
C ILE A 299 9.67 -14.74 3.61
N HIS A 300 10.13 -13.58 4.06
CA HIS A 300 9.60 -12.96 5.26
C HIS A 300 8.12 -12.57 5.10
N ARG A 301 7.74 -11.98 3.96
CA ARG A 301 6.35 -11.62 3.66
C ARG A 301 5.43 -12.84 3.61
N ASN A 302 5.85 -13.94 2.97
CA ASN A 302 5.11 -15.21 2.95
C ASN A 302 4.88 -15.75 4.37
N ASN A 303 5.89 -15.66 5.24
CA ASN A 303 5.76 -16.02 6.66
C ASN A 303 4.80 -15.09 7.43
N LEU A 304 4.84 -13.78 7.20
CA LEU A 304 3.93 -12.84 7.86
C LEU A 304 2.47 -13.11 7.50
N ILE A 305 2.19 -13.32 6.20
CA ILE A 305 0.86 -13.65 5.70
C ILE A 305 0.36 -14.95 6.33
N TYR A 306 1.19 -15.99 6.37
CA TYR A 306 0.83 -17.28 6.95
C TYR A 306 0.61 -17.21 8.47
N ASN A 307 1.55 -16.64 9.21
CA ASN A 307 1.54 -16.69 10.68
C ASN A 307 0.49 -15.77 11.31
N ASN A 308 0.14 -14.67 10.65
CA ASN A 308 -0.62 -13.58 11.26
C ASN A 308 -1.95 -13.28 10.58
N PHE A 309 -2.09 -13.59 9.29
CA PHE A 309 -3.20 -13.10 8.48
C PHE A 309 -3.97 -14.23 7.78
N GLN A 310 -3.54 -14.67 6.59
CA GLN A 310 -4.33 -15.59 5.76
C GLN A 310 -4.22 -17.06 6.18
N GLY A 311 -3.14 -17.45 6.86
CA GLY A 311 -2.98 -18.85 7.28
C GLY A 311 -2.69 -19.84 6.15
N ASN A 312 -2.41 -19.33 4.94
CA ASN A 312 -1.88 -20.09 3.79
C ASN A 312 -0.56 -19.48 3.29
N ARG A 313 0.19 -20.25 2.49
CA ARG A 313 1.51 -19.90 1.96
C ARG A 313 1.51 -19.89 0.43
N ASN A 314 2.35 -19.07 -0.19
CA ASN A 314 2.63 -19.17 -1.62
C ASN A 314 3.64 -20.31 -1.87
N PRO A 315 3.24 -21.43 -2.51
CA PRO A 315 4.14 -22.56 -2.75
C PRO A 315 5.35 -22.22 -3.60
N TYR A 316 5.23 -21.23 -4.48
CA TYR A 316 6.29 -20.85 -5.41
C TYR A 316 7.32 -19.91 -4.78
N ILE A 317 7.03 -19.33 -3.60
CA ILE A 317 8.05 -18.66 -2.78
C ILE A 317 8.80 -19.71 -1.97
N ASP A 318 8.10 -20.68 -1.37
CA ASP A 318 8.72 -21.73 -0.56
C ASP A 318 9.53 -22.74 -1.40
N HIS A 319 9.07 -23.01 -2.62
CA HIS A 319 9.66 -23.94 -3.59
C HIS A 319 9.56 -23.35 -5.01
N PRO A 320 10.44 -22.41 -5.37
CA PRO A 320 10.42 -21.77 -6.69
C PRO A 320 10.62 -22.75 -7.85
N GLU A 321 11.29 -23.87 -7.61
CA GLU A 321 11.48 -24.94 -8.60
C GLU A 321 10.17 -25.66 -8.96
N TRP A 322 9.13 -25.56 -8.12
CA TRP A 322 7.83 -26.15 -8.45
C TRP A 322 7.08 -25.39 -9.54
N VAL A 323 7.51 -24.17 -9.89
CA VAL A 323 7.00 -23.44 -11.04
C VAL A 323 7.17 -24.28 -12.31
N ASP A 324 8.38 -24.73 -12.61
CA ASP A 324 8.67 -25.56 -13.79
C ASP A 324 7.93 -26.90 -13.73
N ILE A 325 7.93 -27.54 -12.57
CA ILE A 325 7.27 -28.85 -12.37
C ILE A 325 5.77 -28.77 -12.64
N VAL A 326 5.12 -27.63 -12.36
CA VAL A 326 3.69 -27.41 -12.58
C VAL A 326 3.38 -26.87 -13.98
N TYR A 327 4.13 -25.86 -14.42
CA TYR A 327 3.74 -24.97 -15.50
C TYR A 327 4.57 -25.09 -16.78
N ASP A 328 5.81 -25.58 -16.73
CA ASP A 328 6.60 -25.79 -17.96
C ASP A 328 6.12 -27.07 -18.67
N PRO A 329 5.48 -26.96 -19.86
CA PRO A 329 5.00 -28.13 -20.60
C PRO A 329 6.14 -29.03 -21.12
N THR A 330 7.38 -28.53 -21.12
CA THR A 330 8.57 -29.26 -21.55
C THR A 330 9.30 -29.96 -20.41
N TYR A 331 8.90 -29.72 -19.16
CA TYR A 331 9.52 -30.32 -17.98
C TYR A 331 9.36 -31.85 -17.98
N ALA A 332 10.50 -32.56 -17.89
CA ALA A 332 10.57 -34.02 -17.87
C ALA A 332 11.37 -34.58 -16.68
N GLY A 333 11.62 -33.74 -15.66
CA GLY A 333 12.39 -34.08 -14.48
C GLY A 333 11.59 -34.81 -13.38
N PRO A 334 12.20 -35.02 -12.20
CA PRO A 334 11.52 -35.57 -11.01
C PRO A 334 10.32 -34.72 -10.57
N GLY A 335 9.35 -35.34 -9.89
CA GLY A 335 8.25 -34.59 -9.26
C GLY A 335 8.71 -33.78 -8.04
N ALA A 336 7.78 -33.04 -7.43
CA ALA A 336 8.04 -32.18 -6.28
C ALA A 336 8.75 -32.93 -5.14
N SER A 337 9.64 -32.22 -4.44
CA SER A 337 10.42 -32.75 -3.32
C SER A 337 10.19 -31.90 -2.08
N ILE A 338 10.10 -32.55 -0.92
CA ILE A 338 10.02 -31.92 0.41
C ILE A 338 11.11 -32.48 1.33
N GLU A 339 12.26 -32.79 0.74
CA GLU A 339 13.42 -33.26 1.50
C GLU A 339 13.98 -32.13 2.38
N PRO A 340 14.62 -32.45 3.51
CA PRO A 340 15.23 -31.43 4.36
C PRO A 340 16.20 -30.53 3.59
N GLY A 341 16.00 -29.22 3.70
CA GLY A 341 16.76 -28.17 3.03
C GLY A 341 16.31 -27.86 1.59
N SER A 342 15.20 -28.44 1.13
CA SER A 342 14.68 -28.18 -0.22
C SER A 342 13.86 -26.89 -0.32
N SER A 343 13.38 -26.33 0.79
CA SER A 343 12.62 -25.08 0.76
C SER A 343 13.52 -23.83 0.81
N SER A 344 13.03 -22.72 0.28
CA SER A 344 13.70 -21.42 0.32
C SER A 344 13.90 -20.89 1.74
N VAL A 345 13.02 -21.23 2.70
CA VAL A 345 13.24 -20.94 4.13
C VAL A 345 14.40 -21.75 4.75
N GLY A 346 14.68 -22.92 4.17
CA GLY A 346 15.78 -23.82 4.56
C GLY A 346 17.13 -23.44 3.96
N ALA A 347 17.11 -22.79 2.80
CA ALA A 347 18.28 -22.19 2.18
C ALA A 347 18.92 -21.08 3.05
N GLY A 348 18.18 -20.59 4.05
CA GLY A 348 18.62 -19.64 5.08
C GLY A 348 18.99 -20.26 6.44
N THR A 349 19.11 -21.59 6.58
CA THR A 349 19.84 -22.10 7.76
C THR A 349 21.23 -21.52 7.70
N THR A 350 21.65 -20.77 8.70
CA THR A 350 23.06 -20.52 8.94
C THR A 350 23.65 -21.89 9.27
N PRO A 351 24.41 -22.56 8.38
CA PRO A 351 25.05 -23.80 8.76
C PRO A 351 25.93 -23.52 9.96
N THR A 352 25.70 -24.31 11.01
CA THR A 352 26.52 -24.38 12.22
C THR A 352 27.86 -25.04 11.92
N ALA A 353 28.02 -25.65 10.73
CA ALA A 353 29.26 -26.18 10.22
C ALA A 353 30.21 -25.03 9.81
N PRO A 354 31.49 -25.06 10.23
CA PRO A 354 32.48 -24.09 9.81
C PRO A 354 32.59 -23.95 8.28
N LEU A 355 32.87 -22.73 7.82
CA LEU A 355 33.07 -22.40 6.40
C LEU A 355 34.21 -23.24 5.80
N SER A 356 33.90 -24.03 4.78
CA SER A 356 34.84 -24.94 4.11
C SER A 356 35.52 -24.28 2.91
N SER A 357 34.72 -23.73 2.00
CA SER A 357 35.17 -23.04 0.78
C SER A 357 34.14 -22.00 0.34
N ILE A 358 34.52 -21.17 -0.64
CA ILE A 358 33.59 -20.35 -1.42
C ILE A 358 33.83 -20.59 -2.90
N ALA A 359 32.78 -20.48 -3.69
CA ALA A 359 32.80 -20.45 -5.13
C ALA A 359 32.22 -19.12 -5.61
N VAL A 360 32.67 -18.67 -6.78
CA VAL A 360 32.17 -17.45 -7.41
C VAL A 360 31.59 -17.87 -8.75
N ASP A 361 30.35 -17.49 -8.99
CA ASP A 361 29.71 -17.58 -10.29
C ASP A 361 29.73 -16.18 -10.93
N ILE A 362 30.35 -16.13 -12.10
CA ILE A 362 30.59 -14.92 -12.89
C ILE A 362 29.70 -14.83 -14.12
N THR A 363 28.69 -15.72 -14.25
CA THR A 363 27.83 -15.81 -15.44
C THR A 363 27.18 -14.47 -15.79
N ASN A 364 26.81 -13.68 -14.76
CA ASN A 364 26.17 -12.38 -14.91
C ASN A 364 27.07 -11.20 -14.49
N ALA A 365 28.33 -11.46 -14.15
CA ALA A 365 29.27 -10.43 -13.73
C ALA A 365 30.06 -9.88 -14.92
N ASP A 366 30.40 -8.60 -14.88
CA ASP A 366 31.28 -8.00 -15.87
C ASP A 366 32.70 -8.59 -15.76
N THR A 367 33.12 -9.30 -16.81
CA THR A 367 34.47 -9.89 -16.90
C THR A 367 35.42 -9.13 -17.83
N SER A 368 34.94 -8.07 -18.48
CA SER A 368 35.69 -7.26 -19.43
C SER A 368 35.50 -5.79 -19.11
N TYR A 369 36.62 -5.09 -18.96
CA TYR A 369 36.68 -3.67 -18.64
C TYR A 369 37.65 -2.99 -19.60
N TYR A 370 37.52 -1.68 -19.74
CA TYR A 370 38.55 -0.85 -20.33
C TYR A 370 39.44 -0.22 -19.26
N VAL A 371 40.70 0.05 -19.62
CA VAL A 371 41.64 0.71 -18.71
C VAL A 371 41.07 2.05 -18.22
N GLY A 372 40.97 2.21 -16.90
CA GLY A 372 40.41 3.39 -16.23
C GLY A 372 38.94 3.26 -15.81
N GLU A 373 38.24 2.17 -16.17
CA GLU A 373 36.88 1.90 -15.70
C GLU A 373 36.85 1.48 -14.22
N THR A 374 35.71 1.75 -13.57
CA THR A 374 35.45 1.32 -12.20
C THR A 374 34.98 -0.12 -12.18
N PHE A 375 35.66 -0.95 -11.39
CA PHE A 375 35.27 -2.32 -11.09
C PHE A 375 33.89 -2.34 -10.40
N SER A 376 33.00 -3.25 -10.84
CA SER A 376 31.68 -3.45 -10.25
C SER A 376 31.50 -4.87 -9.73
N THR A 377 30.90 -5.03 -8.54
CA THR A 377 30.44 -6.34 -8.04
C THR A 377 29.02 -6.69 -8.49
N SER A 378 28.39 -5.87 -9.34
CA SER A 378 27.06 -6.15 -9.89
C SER A 378 27.05 -7.48 -10.65
N GLY A 379 26.01 -8.28 -10.45
CA GLY A 379 25.86 -9.61 -11.07
C GLY A 379 26.81 -10.70 -10.54
N LEU A 380 27.70 -10.39 -9.58
CA LEU A 380 28.61 -11.36 -8.99
C LEU A 380 27.92 -12.21 -7.91
N ILE A 381 27.86 -13.51 -8.14
CA ILE A 381 27.22 -14.46 -7.22
C ILE A 381 28.28 -15.20 -6.42
N VAL A 382 28.18 -15.20 -5.09
CA VAL A 382 29.11 -15.91 -4.20
C VAL A 382 28.37 -17.01 -3.45
N ILE A 383 28.84 -18.24 -3.60
CA ILE A 383 28.28 -19.44 -2.98
C ILE A 383 29.28 -19.92 -1.92
N ALA A 384 28.86 -19.98 -0.66
CA ALA A 384 29.63 -20.61 0.41
C ALA A 384 29.34 -22.11 0.47
N THR A 385 30.37 -22.92 0.71
CA THR A 385 30.25 -24.35 1.03
C THR A 385 30.79 -24.59 2.43
N TYR A 386 30.15 -25.45 3.20
CA TYR A 386 30.46 -25.70 4.60
C TYR A 386 30.99 -27.11 4.81
N THR A 387 31.56 -27.37 6.00
CA THR A 387 32.26 -28.63 6.28
C THR A 387 31.34 -29.86 6.33
N ASP A 388 30.03 -29.66 6.43
CA ASP A 388 28.99 -30.68 6.30
C ASP A 388 28.50 -30.89 4.85
N ALA A 389 29.19 -30.28 3.88
CA ALA A 389 28.87 -30.27 2.44
C ALA A 389 27.60 -29.48 2.05
N SER A 390 26.97 -28.76 2.98
CA SER A 390 25.92 -27.79 2.63
C SER A 390 26.51 -26.59 1.87
N SER A 391 25.68 -25.90 1.09
CA SER A 391 26.06 -24.67 0.39
C SER A 391 24.91 -23.67 0.28
N GLY A 392 25.22 -22.38 0.21
CA GLY A 392 24.23 -21.31 0.05
C GLY A 392 24.82 -20.00 -0.44
N LEU A 393 23.97 -19.11 -0.95
CA LEU A 393 24.33 -17.76 -1.39
C LEU A 393 24.74 -16.88 -0.21
N VAL A 394 25.72 -15.99 -0.40
CA VAL A 394 26.17 -15.07 0.65
C VAL A 394 26.25 -13.63 0.15
N THR A 395 25.75 -12.69 0.95
CA THR A 395 25.62 -11.26 0.62
C THR A 395 26.60 -10.35 1.37
N GLY A 396 27.51 -10.90 2.17
CA GLY A 396 28.49 -10.17 3.00
C GLY A 396 29.96 -10.39 2.61
N PHE A 397 30.24 -10.66 1.33
CA PHE A 397 31.60 -10.83 0.84
C PHE A 397 32.26 -9.48 0.54
N ILE A 398 33.58 -9.47 0.45
CA ILE A 398 34.39 -8.31 0.04
C ILE A 398 35.28 -8.69 -1.14
N THR A 399 35.62 -7.72 -1.99
CA THR A 399 36.52 -7.91 -3.11
C THR A 399 37.82 -7.12 -2.96
N SER A 400 38.88 -7.58 -3.63
CA SER A 400 40.14 -6.85 -3.79
C SER A 400 40.62 -7.00 -5.25
N PRO A 401 40.61 -5.92 -6.06
CA PRO A 401 40.19 -4.56 -5.73
C PRO A 401 38.72 -4.46 -5.26
N ALA A 402 38.42 -3.46 -4.41
CA ALA A 402 37.09 -3.26 -3.82
C ALA A 402 36.11 -2.75 -4.88
N ASP A 403 34.81 -2.98 -4.67
CA ASP A 403 33.75 -2.40 -5.51
C ASP A 403 33.94 -0.88 -5.68
N GLY A 404 33.83 -0.39 -6.91
CA GLY A 404 34.10 0.99 -7.30
C GLY A 404 35.58 1.37 -7.49
N ALA A 405 36.53 0.44 -7.34
CA ALA A 405 37.94 0.73 -7.58
C ALA A 405 38.28 0.87 -9.08
N ILE A 406 39.19 1.79 -9.40
CA ILE A 406 39.64 2.01 -10.78
C ILE A 406 40.60 0.89 -11.22
N LEU A 407 40.33 0.28 -12.39
CA LEU A 407 41.20 -0.72 -13.00
C LEU A 407 42.18 -0.06 -13.99
N ASP A 408 43.40 0.24 -13.54
CA ASP A 408 44.38 1.05 -14.28
C ASP A 408 45.46 0.25 -15.02
N THR A 409 45.40 -1.09 -14.97
CA THR A 409 46.44 -1.98 -15.49
C THR A 409 45.88 -2.86 -16.60
N ILE A 410 46.36 -2.66 -17.84
CA ILE A 410 45.96 -3.44 -19.01
C ILE A 410 46.38 -4.91 -18.88
N GLY A 411 45.49 -5.80 -19.31
CA GLY A 411 45.69 -7.24 -19.31
C GLY A 411 44.78 -7.96 -18.32
N THR A 412 45.09 -9.23 -18.08
CA THR A 412 44.30 -10.05 -17.17
C THR A 412 44.59 -9.71 -15.72
N GLN A 413 43.56 -9.33 -14.97
CA GLN A 413 43.66 -8.98 -13.55
C GLN A 413 42.81 -9.92 -12.69
N ALA A 414 43.40 -10.38 -11.58
CA ALA A 414 42.71 -11.25 -10.63
C ALA A 414 41.92 -10.42 -9.62
N ILE A 415 40.63 -10.72 -9.49
CA ILE A 415 39.75 -10.17 -8.46
C ILE A 415 39.66 -11.19 -7.33
N ASN A 416 40.15 -10.86 -6.14
CA ASN A 416 40.05 -11.72 -4.98
C ASN A 416 38.72 -11.47 -4.26
N VAL A 417 37.91 -12.50 -4.12
CA VAL A 417 36.63 -12.47 -3.41
C VAL A 417 36.81 -13.18 -2.08
N SER A 418 36.47 -12.53 -0.96
CA SER A 418 36.61 -13.08 0.38
C SER A 418 35.30 -13.00 1.17
N TYR A 419 34.97 -14.07 1.89
CA TYR A 419 33.81 -14.12 2.78
C TYR A 419 34.24 -14.65 4.15
N THR A 420 33.75 -14.01 5.21
CA THR A 420 34.08 -14.37 6.60
C THR A 420 32.82 -14.72 7.37
N LYS A 421 32.82 -15.90 8.00
CA LYS A 421 31.75 -16.34 8.90
C LYS A 421 32.36 -16.98 10.15
N ASP A 422 31.88 -16.60 11.33
CA ASP A 422 32.34 -17.10 12.64
C ASP A 422 33.87 -17.05 12.83
N GLY A 423 34.52 -16.00 12.30
CA GLY A 423 35.97 -15.80 12.38
C GLY A 423 36.80 -16.63 11.39
N VAL A 424 36.16 -17.42 10.51
CA VAL A 424 36.83 -18.16 9.44
C VAL A 424 36.62 -17.44 8.11
N THR A 425 37.72 -17.00 7.48
CA THR A 425 37.70 -16.35 6.17
C THR A 425 38.10 -17.35 5.08
N LYS A 426 37.34 -17.37 3.99
CA LYS A 426 37.74 -18.05 2.74
C LYS A 426 37.84 -17.04 1.61
N THR A 427 38.83 -17.25 0.76
CA THR A 427 39.11 -16.38 -0.38
C THR A 427 39.24 -17.24 -1.63
N THR A 428 38.63 -16.80 -2.71
CA THR A 428 38.82 -17.34 -4.06
C THR A 428 39.06 -16.18 -5.03
N SER A 429 39.39 -16.45 -6.28
CA SER A 429 39.57 -15.41 -7.27
C SER A 429 39.02 -15.80 -8.63
N TYR A 430 38.60 -14.79 -9.38
CA TYR A 430 38.29 -14.88 -10.79
C TYR A 430 39.09 -13.84 -11.56
N GLN A 431 39.10 -13.95 -12.89
CA GLN A 431 39.88 -13.09 -13.76
C GLN A 431 38.97 -12.14 -14.53
N VAL A 432 39.35 -10.87 -14.59
CA VAL A 432 38.78 -9.88 -15.49
C VAL A 432 39.81 -9.52 -16.56
N GLN A 433 39.37 -9.19 -17.77
CA GLN A 433 40.23 -8.63 -18.81
C GLN A 433 40.09 -7.11 -18.83
N VAL A 434 41.22 -6.41 -18.75
CA VAL A 434 41.26 -4.97 -18.94
C VAL A 434 41.87 -4.69 -20.30
N GLU A 435 41.05 -4.22 -21.24
CA GLU A 435 41.44 -3.95 -22.62
C GLU A 435 41.75 -2.46 -22.85
N GLU A 436 42.49 -2.18 -23.93
CA GLU A 436 42.64 -0.81 -24.42
C GLU A 436 41.32 -0.33 -25.04
N VAL A 437 40.96 0.93 -24.79
CA VAL A 437 39.75 1.55 -25.35
C VAL A 437 39.83 1.55 -26.88
N PRO A 438 38.80 1.08 -27.63
CA PRO A 438 38.81 1.10 -29.09
C PRO A 438 38.87 2.51 -29.65
N ILE A 439 39.79 2.73 -30.60
CA ILE A 439 40.09 4.03 -31.21
C ILE A 439 38.94 4.45 -32.14
N VAL A 440 38.19 5.49 -31.78
CA VAL A 440 37.29 6.21 -32.71
C VAL A 440 38.09 7.35 -33.36
N THR A 441 38.38 7.20 -34.66
CA THR A 441 39.01 8.27 -35.45
C THR A 441 37.94 9.27 -35.89
N THR A 442 38.05 10.52 -35.44
CA THR A 442 37.29 11.64 -36.01
C THR A 442 38.27 12.61 -36.66
N ASP A 443 38.15 12.77 -37.99
CA ASP A 443 39.08 13.53 -38.85
C ASP A 443 38.99 15.06 -38.69
N THR A 444 38.29 15.58 -37.67
CA THR A 444 38.03 17.02 -37.54
C THR A 444 38.31 17.54 -36.13
N VAL A 445 39.47 18.19 -35.98
CA VAL A 445 39.76 19.05 -34.84
C VAL A 445 38.89 20.31 -34.95
N SER A 446 37.99 20.50 -33.99
CA SER A 446 37.11 21.67 -33.93
C SER A 446 37.81 22.81 -33.19
N ILE A 447 37.86 24.01 -33.77
CA ILE A 447 38.30 25.24 -33.09
C ILE A 447 37.07 26.14 -32.92
N THR A 448 36.59 26.27 -31.69
CA THR A 448 35.49 27.17 -31.33
C THR A 448 36.04 28.42 -30.64
N SER A 449 35.72 29.61 -31.16
CA SER A 449 35.91 30.86 -30.44
C SER A 449 34.61 31.23 -29.73
N THR A 450 34.60 31.29 -28.41
CA THR A 450 33.48 31.83 -27.64
C THR A 450 33.40 33.34 -27.86
N ASN A 451 32.22 33.83 -28.26
CA ASN A 451 31.97 35.25 -28.53
C ASN A 451 32.21 36.07 -27.25
N VAL A 452 33.25 36.90 -27.25
CA VAL A 452 33.44 37.96 -26.27
C VAL A 452 32.58 39.17 -26.69
N PRO A 453 31.72 39.74 -25.84
CA PRO A 453 31.01 40.97 -26.15
C PRO A 453 32.00 42.10 -26.47
N GLY A 454 32.05 42.53 -27.73
CA GLY A 454 32.93 43.59 -28.21
C GLY A 454 33.93 43.18 -29.31
N ILE A 455 34.08 41.88 -29.60
CA ILE A 455 34.91 41.40 -30.72
C ILE A 455 34.00 40.81 -31.78
N THR A 456 33.85 41.50 -32.92
CA THR A 456 33.14 40.94 -34.07
C THR A 456 34.05 39.95 -34.80
N THR A 457 33.50 38.78 -35.15
CA THR A 457 34.17 37.68 -35.89
C THR A 457 34.66 38.07 -37.29
N ALA A 458 34.39 39.29 -37.75
CA ALA A 458 34.76 39.80 -39.08
C ALA A 458 36.26 40.15 -39.27
N ALA A 459 37.11 40.04 -38.23
CA ALA A 459 38.50 40.52 -38.27
C ALA A 459 39.58 39.43 -38.52
N TYR A 460 39.22 38.14 -38.56
CA TYR A 460 40.16 37.02 -38.61
C TYR A 460 39.78 36.00 -39.69
N ALA A 461 40.76 35.50 -40.44
CA ALA A 461 40.60 34.42 -41.41
C ALA A 461 41.30 33.15 -40.90
N LEU A 462 40.64 32.00 -41.03
CA LEU A 462 41.22 30.67 -40.80
C LEU A 462 41.68 30.11 -42.15
N ASP A 463 42.98 29.82 -42.27
CA ASP A 463 43.57 29.22 -43.47
C ASP A 463 44.07 27.79 -43.13
N PRO A 464 43.49 26.74 -43.73
CA PRO A 464 43.95 25.37 -43.49
C PRO A 464 45.31 25.13 -44.13
N VAL A 465 46.25 24.60 -43.34
CA VAL A 465 47.59 24.21 -43.79
C VAL A 465 47.79 22.73 -43.49
N THR A 466 48.16 21.97 -44.51
CA THR A 466 48.48 20.55 -44.36
C THR A 466 49.98 20.40 -44.15
N TYR A 467 50.37 19.82 -43.01
CA TYR A 467 51.74 19.41 -42.76
C TYR A 467 51.86 17.90 -42.99
N THR A 468 52.93 17.48 -43.65
CA THR A 468 53.28 16.06 -43.79
C THR A 468 54.67 15.86 -43.23
N GLU A 469 54.77 15.00 -42.23
CA GLU A 469 56.03 14.71 -41.55
C GLU A 469 56.90 13.83 -42.45
N ALA A 470 58.13 14.28 -42.70
CA ALA A 470 58.99 13.72 -43.74
C ALA A 470 59.55 12.32 -43.42
N THR A 471 59.46 11.88 -42.16
CA THR A 471 60.10 10.66 -41.64
C THR A 471 59.11 9.50 -41.46
N THR A 472 57.85 9.81 -41.18
CA THR A 472 56.74 8.88 -40.87
C THR A 472 55.66 8.91 -41.94
N GLY A 473 55.63 9.92 -42.81
CA GLY A 473 54.63 10.08 -43.86
C GLY A 473 53.24 10.48 -43.36
N LEU A 474 53.09 10.75 -42.07
CA LEU A 474 51.83 11.17 -41.48
C LEU A 474 51.51 12.61 -41.86
N SER A 475 50.33 12.82 -42.43
CA SER A 475 49.79 14.12 -42.77
C SER A 475 48.71 14.52 -41.76
N PHE A 476 48.74 15.77 -41.30
CA PHE A 476 47.62 16.36 -40.56
C PHE A 476 47.37 17.79 -41.02
N THR A 477 46.12 18.22 -40.91
CA THR A 477 45.68 19.57 -41.29
C THR A 477 45.54 20.40 -40.02
N TYR A 478 46.18 21.55 -39.98
CA TYR A 478 46.03 22.54 -38.91
C TYR A 478 45.54 23.88 -39.49
N TYR A 479 44.93 24.73 -38.67
CA TYR A 479 44.37 26.01 -39.15
C TYR A 479 45.21 27.18 -38.64
N LYS A 480 45.59 28.09 -39.55
CA LYS A 480 46.29 29.33 -39.24
C LYS A 480 45.28 30.47 -39.04
N MET A 481 45.33 31.14 -37.89
CA MET A 481 44.55 32.35 -37.65
C MET A 481 45.32 33.59 -38.09
N MET A 482 44.85 34.28 -39.13
CA MET A 482 45.44 35.51 -39.62
C MET A 482 44.54 36.71 -39.34
N LYS A 483 45.08 37.74 -38.69
CA LYS A 483 44.48 39.09 -38.73
C LYS A 483 44.84 39.73 -40.07
N ARG A 484 43.88 40.37 -40.75
CA ARG A 484 44.11 41.00 -42.09
C ARG A 484 45.20 42.09 -42.13
N SER A 485 45.80 42.47 -41.01
CA SER A 485 46.93 43.40 -40.93
C SER A 485 48.09 42.78 -40.14
N SER A 486 48.98 42.09 -40.86
CA SER A 486 50.39 41.78 -40.52
C SER A 486 50.75 41.09 -39.18
N THR A 487 49.81 40.50 -38.43
CA THR A 487 50.13 39.74 -37.20
C THR A 487 49.51 38.34 -37.23
N SER A 488 50.31 37.31 -36.93
CA SER A 488 49.92 35.89 -36.98
C SER A 488 50.28 35.13 -35.70
N LEU A 489 49.33 34.35 -35.19
CA LEU A 489 49.59 33.24 -34.26
C LEU A 489 49.86 32.00 -35.12
N ASP A 490 51.04 31.40 -35.00
CA ASP A 490 51.49 30.33 -35.90
C ASP A 490 51.74 29.06 -35.09
N LEU A 491 50.98 27.99 -35.34
CA LEU A 491 51.24 26.67 -34.77
C LEU A 491 52.09 25.89 -35.78
N GLN A 492 53.33 25.54 -35.45
CA GLN A 492 54.21 24.78 -36.33
C GLN A 492 54.58 23.45 -35.68
N CYS A 493 54.70 22.38 -36.46
CA CYS A 493 55.21 21.11 -35.99
C CYS A 493 56.63 20.89 -36.51
N GLN A 494 57.58 20.57 -35.63
CA GLN A 494 58.92 20.13 -36.01
C GLN A 494 59.26 18.86 -35.23
N GLY A 495 59.52 17.75 -35.93
CA GLY A 495 59.94 16.48 -35.32
C GLY A 495 58.93 15.89 -34.32
N GLY A 496 57.63 15.98 -34.60
CA GLY A 496 56.57 15.50 -33.71
C GLY A 496 56.25 16.43 -32.53
N THR A 497 56.93 17.58 -32.44
CA THR A 497 56.71 18.59 -31.40
C THR A 497 55.98 19.80 -31.96
N PHE A 498 54.91 20.23 -31.30
CA PHE A 498 54.13 21.41 -31.68
C PHE A 498 54.63 22.68 -30.98
N TYR A 499 54.90 23.71 -31.76
CA TYR A 499 55.39 25.01 -31.35
C TYR A 499 54.32 26.06 -31.65
N LEU A 500 53.93 26.87 -30.66
CA LEU A 500 53.04 28.01 -30.87
C LEU A 500 53.85 29.30 -30.85
N PHE A 501 53.87 30.00 -31.99
CA PHE A 501 54.59 31.26 -32.18
C PHE A 501 53.62 32.43 -32.11
N ASN A 502 53.82 33.31 -31.13
CA ASN A 502 53.13 34.60 -31.07
C ASN A 502 54.06 35.70 -31.58
N ASN A 503 53.87 36.14 -32.83
CA ASN A 503 54.91 36.88 -33.54
C ASN A 503 54.88 38.41 -33.39
N SER A 504 54.10 38.94 -32.44
CA SER A 504 54.22 40.34 -31.99
C SER A 504 53.26 40.59 -30.83
N SER A 505 53.63 41.52 -29.96
CA SER A 505 52.95 41.97 -28.73
C SER A 505 51.44 42.25 -28.84
N MET A 506 50.63 41.21 -29.00
CA MET A 506 49.18 41.22 -28.90
C MET A 506 48.70 39.96 -28.19
N ALA A 507 47.80 40.24 -27.24
CA ALA A 507 46.88 39.38 -26.51
C ALA A 507 47.47 38.50 -25.41
N ASN A 508 47.16 38.89 -24.16
CA ASN A 508 47.23 38.03 -22.99
C ASN A 508 46.31 36.82 -23.23
N ILE A 509 46.91 35.68 -23.59
CA ILE A 509 46.18 34.42 -23.72
C ILE A 509 45.82 33.98 -22.29
N LYS A 510 44.57 34.16 -21.89
CA LYS A 510 44.13 33.90 -20.51
C LYS A 510 44.19 32.41 -20.19
N SER A 511 43.73 31.60 -21.13
CA SER A 511 43.74 30.15 -21.04
C SER A 511 44.00 29.51 -22.40
N LEU A 512 44.74 28.40 -22.38
CA LEU A 512 44.79 27.44 -23.48
C LEU A 512 44.16 26.15 -22.98
N THR A 513 43.15 25.68 -23.69
CA THR A 513 42.46 24.43 -23.37
C THR A 513 42.76 23.38 -24.43
N LEU A 514 43.34 22.27 -23.98
CA LEU A 514 43.65 21.09 -24.80
C LEU A 514 42.73 19.93 -24.39
N THR A 515 42.08 19.30 -25.38
CA THR A 515 41.20 18.15 -25.16
C THR A 515 41.67 16.95 -25.96
N TYR A 516 41.79 15.79 -25.31
CA TYR A 516 42.23 14.52 -25.90
C TYR A 516 41.46 13.33 -25.30
N SER A 517 41.38 12.24 -26.06
CA SER A 517 40.44 11.12 -25.87
C SER A 517 41.01 9.87 -25.17
N VAL A 518 42.22 9.93 -24.61
CA VAL A 518 42.86 8.81 -23.86
C VAL A 518 43.64 9.33 -22.65
N ALA A 519 43.89 8.52 -21.62
CA ALA A 519 44.60 8.93 -20.41
C ALA A 519 46.02 9.47 -20.67
N PRO A 520 46.51 10.48 -19.91
CA PRO A 520 47.84 11.02 -20.12
C PRO A 520 48.91 9.96 -19.83
N LEU A 521 49.74 9.63 -20.83
CA LEU A 521 51.06 9.07 -20.56
C LEU A 521 51.84 10.11 -19.73
N ASN A 522 52.44 9.63 -18.63
CA ASN A 522 52.99 10.37 -17.48
C ASN A 522 54.03 11.51 -17.73
N ASN A 523 54.19 12.03 -18.94
CA ASN A 523 55.24 13.00 -19.29
C ASN A 523 54.70 14.28 -19.95
N PHE A 524 53.77 14.98 -19.29
CA PHE A 524 53.41 16.34 -19.70
C PHE A 524 54.44 17.37 -19.17
N MET A 525 55.25 17.96 -20.05
CA MET A 525 56.22 19.01 -19.69
C MET A 525 56.05 20.28 -20.54
N VAL A 526 55.70 21.40 -19.90
CA VAL A 526 55.78 22.74 -20.51
C VAL A 526 57.21 23.24 -20.33
N ARG A 527 57.98 23.39 -21.42
CA ARG A 527 59.34 23.98 -21.36
C ARG A 527 59.30 25.43 -21.79
N GLY A 528 59.30 26.33 -20.81
CA GLY A 528 59.75 27.71 -20.99
C GLY A 528 61.28 27.76 -21.00
N GLY A 529 61.86 28.56 -21.90
CA GLY A 529 63.27 28.97 -21.74
C GLY A 529 63.38 29.78 -20.45
N THR A 530 64.19 29.31 -19.50
CA THR A 530 64.26 29.65 -18.06
C THR A 530 63.17 29.03 -17.18
N SER A 531 63.65 28.30 -16.18
CA SER A 531 62.94 27.33 -15.34
C SER A 531 61.82 27.93 -14.50
N ILE A 532 60.62 27.38 -14.63
CA ILE A 532 59.57 27.46 -13.61
C ILE A 532 59.09 26.02 -13.39
N ASN A 533 59.28 25.50 -12.18
CA ASN A 533 58.56 24.31 -11.73
C ASN A 533 57.09 24.73 -11.53
N PRO A 534 56.09 24.00 -12.04
CA PRO A 534 54.70 24.34 -11.82
C PRO A 534 54.34 24.08 -10.36
N THR A 535 54.02 25.13 -9.60
CA THR A 535 53.43 25.00 -8.27
C THR A 535 51.92 25.22 -8.38
N ALA A 536 51.15 24.21 -7.94
CA ALA A 536 49.73 24.23 -7.56
C ALA A 536 48.75 25.03 -8.45
N GLY A 537 48.01 24.33 -9.33
CA GLY A 537 46.88 24.93 -10.05
C GLY A 537 46.30 24.16 -11.24
N THR A 538 46.87 23.01 -11.61
CA THR A 538 46.33 22.18 -12.71
C THR A 538 45.04 21.51 -12.26
N ILE A 539 43.87 22.03 -12.67
CA ILE A 539 42.61 21.32 -12.52
C ILE A 539 42.51 20.32 -13.68
N ILE A 540 42.62 19.05 -13.36
CA ILE A 540 42.22 17.94 -14.23
C ILE A 540 40.78 17.66 -13.85
N THR A 541 39.83 17.94 -14.74
CA THR A 541 38.44 17.54 -14.53
C THR A 541 38.15 16.35 -15.45
N PRO A 542 38.05 15.11 -14.92
CA PRO A 542 37.48 14.00 -15.67
C PRO A 542 35.99 14.27 -15.88
N ASN A 543 35.49 14.12 -17.11
CA ASN A 543 34.05 14.03 -17.38
C ASN A 543 33.55 12.63 -16.96
N ILE A 544 32.24 12.54 -16.70
CA ILE A 544 31.36 11.47 -16.21
C ILE A 544 31.60 10.07 -16.84
N ASN A 545 32.39 9.95 -17.92
CA ASN A 545 32.76 8.68 -18.55
C ASN A 545 34.28 8.41 -18.69
N GLY A 546 35.17 9.14 -18.00
CA GLY A 546 36.62 8.81 -17.91
C GLY A 546 37.48 8.96 -19.18
N LEU A 547 36.90 9.23 -20.36
CA LEU A 547 37.61 9.19 -21.65
C LEU A 547 38.09 10.55 -22.20
N VAL A 548 37.78 11.67 -21.55
CA VAL A 548 38.12 13.00 -22.07
C VAL A 548 38.86 13.80 -21.00
N TYR A 549 40.10 14.16 -21.31
CA TYR A 549 40.95 14.94 -20.41
C TYR A 549 41.11 16.37 -20.93
N THR A 550 40.85 17.32 -20.05
CA THR A 550 40.95 18.74 -20.35
C THR A 550 42.06 19.36 -19.52
N TYR A 551 43.07 19.94 -20.18
CA TYR A 551 44.08 20.75 -19.51
C TYR A 551 43.85 22.23 -19.77
N ASN A 552 43.81 23.01 -18.69
CA ASN A 552 43.72 24.46 -18.75
C ASN A 552 45.05 25.08 -18.30
N PHE A 553 45.71 25.80 -19.20
CA PHE A 553 46.96 26.51 -18.90
C PHE A 553 46.71 28.00 -18.76
N ALA A 554 47.06 28.59 -17.62
CA ALA A 554 47.13 30.04 -17.48
C ALA A 554 48.47 30.53 -18.07
N ILE A 555 48.41 31.22 -19.21
CA ILE A 555 49.62 31.68 -19.91
C ILE A 555 49.75 33.18 -19.68
N GLY A 556 50.58 33.58 -18.71
CA GLY A 556 50.90 34.99 -18.52
C GLY A 556 51.50 35.65 -19.78
N SER A 557 51.82 36.94 -19.72
CA SER A 557 52.39 37.68 -20.85
C SER A 557 53.80 37.19 -21.21
N PHE A 558 53.92 36.18 -22.09
CA PHE A 558 55.20 35.64 -22.55
C PHE A 558 55.36 35.72 -24.08
N PRO A 559 56.55 36.06 -24.59
CA PRO A 559 56.81 36.16 -26.03
C PRO A 559 57.06 34.80 -26.71
N TYR A 560 57.29 33.73 -25.95
CA TYR A 560 57.62 32.40 -26.48
C TYR A 560 57.23 31.30 -25.49
N PHE A 561 56.54 30.26 -25.95
CA PHE A 561 56.41 29.01 -25.20
C PHE A 561 56.49 27.80 -26.13
N ALA A 562 57.16 26.74 -25.67
CA ALA A 562 57.28 25.48 -26.40
C ALA A 562 56.55 24.38 -25.62
N ILE A 563 55.61 23.71 -26.28
CA ILE A 563 54.98 22.49 -25.75
C ILE A 563 55.76 21.32 -26.34
N THR A 564 56.58 20.65 -25.52
CA THR A 564 57.28 19.44 -25.97
C THR A 564 56.43 18.23 -25.62
N TYR A 565 55.89 17.54 -26.63
CA TYR A 565 55.26 16.26 -26.42
C TYR A 565 55.50 15.37 -27.64
N ALA A 566 55.83 14.10 -27.41
CA ALA A 566 55.82 13.06 -28.43
C ALA A 566 54.39 12.53 -28.57
N ILE A 567 53.48 13.31 -29.18
CA ILE A 567 52.10 12.85 -29.44
C ILE A 567 52.08 12.24 -30.83
N ASN A 568 51.64 10.99 -30.92
CA ASN A 568 51.13 10.46 -32.17
C ASN A 568 49.78 11.17 -32.43
N VAL A 569 49.69 11.95 -33.51
CA VAL A 569 48.70 13.04 -33.72
C VAL A 569 47.23 12.56 -33.79
N SER A 570 46.99 11.27 -33.66
CA SER A 570 45.68 10.60 -33.80
C SER A 570 44.71 10.78 -32.61
N TYR A 571 45.07 11.52 -31.55
CA TYR A 571 44.31 11.52 -30.28
C TYR A 571 43.87 12.90 -29.76
N VAL A 572 44.09 13.98 -30.51
CA VAL A 572 43.68 15.34 -30.12
C VAL A 572 42.35 15.69 -30.77
N THR A 573 41.33 16.02 -29.97
CA THR A 573 39.95 16.22 -30.47
C THR A 573 39.58 17.70 -30.65
N SER A 574 40.14 18.61 -29.84
CA SER A 574 39.92 20.06 -30.00
C SER A 574 41.01 20.94 -29.38
N PHE A 575 41.17 22.15 -29.95
CA PHE A 575 41.96 23.26 -29.36
C PHE A 575 41.05 24.48 -29.17
N VAL A 576 41.00 25.01 -27.94
CA VAL A 576 40.24 26.23 -27.63
C VAL A 576 41.17 27.30 -27.05
N PHE A 577 41.08 28.52 -27.59
CA PHE A 577 41.88 29.68 -27.17
C PHE A 577 40.98 30.75 -26.55
N GLU A 578 41.35 31.23 -25.37
CA GLU A 578 40.62 32.30 -24.68
C GLU A 578 41.50 33.55 -24.52
N PHE A 579 41.09 34.67 -25.14
CA PHE A 579 41.84 35.93 -25.11
C PHE A 579 41.26 36.88 -24.05
N GLY A 580 42.11 37.41 -23.17
CA GLY A 580 41.66 38.34 -22.11
C GLY A 580 41.62 39.80 -22.56
N THR A 581 40.57 40.52 -22.18
CA THR A 581 40.61 41.97 -21.88
C THR A 581 40.70 42.17 -20.37
N GLU A 582 41.20 43.34 -19.95
CA GLU A 582 41.55 43.69 -18.57
C GLU A 582 40.56 43.22 -17.48
N SER A 583 41.13 42.90 -16.33
CA SER A 583 40.56 42.18 -15.19
C SER A 583 39.09 42.48 -14.90
N THR A 584 38.26 41.44 -14.93
CA THR A 584 37.12 41.35 -14.03
C THR A 584 37.54 40.52 -12.81
N PRO A 585 37.14 40.93 -11.59
CA PRO A 585 37.45 40.21 -10.36
C PRO A 585 36.85 38.79 -10.38
N PRO A 586 37.31 37.88 -9.49
CA PRO A 586 36.77 36.53 -9.38
C PRO A 586 35.24 36.58 -9.27
N VAL A 587 34.55 35.67 -9.97
CA VAL A 587 33.10 35.50 -9.79
C VAL A 587 32.88 34.99 -8.38
N THR A 588 32.42 35.87 -7.50
CA THR A 588 32.16 35.58 -6.09
C THR A 588 30.67 35.43 -5.86
N LEU A 589 30.28 34.51 -4.96
CA LEU A 589 28.90 34.39 -4.48
C LEU A 589 28.44 35.76 -3.95
N SER A 590 27.41 36.32 -4.58
CA SER A 590 26.91 37.67 -4.28
C SER A 590 25.74 37.62 -3.30
N SER A 591 24.79 36.72 -3.53
CA SER A 591 23.64 36.52 -2.67
C SER A 591 23.10 35.09 -2.79
N ILE A 592 22.22 34.72 -1.86
CA ILE A 592 21.31 33.59 -2.02
C ILE A 592 19.88 34.12 -1.91
N GLU A 593 18.95 33.45 -2.55
CA GLU A 593 17.51 33.66 -2.43
C GLU A 593 16.88 32.35 -1.98
N ALA A 594 16.17 32.38 -0.86
CA ALA A 594 15.52 31.22 -0.26
C ALA A 594 14.00 31.35 -0.37
N THR A 595 13.41 30.60 -1.29
CA THR A 595 11.96 30.58 -1.54
C THR A 595 11.36 29.26 -1.03
N PRO A 596 10.40 29.30 -0.09
CA PRO A 596 9.61 28.11 0.27
C PRO A 596 8.80 27.62 -0.93
N ASP A 597 8.85 26.32 -1.23
CA ASP A 597 8.12 25.69 -2.36
C ASP A 597 6.66 25.36 -1.99
N GLN A 598 6.33 25.39 -0.70
CA GLN A 598 5.00 25.09 -0.15
C GLN A 598 4.32 26.35 0.40
N THR A 599 2.98 26.39 0.33
CA THR A 599 2.14 27.46 0.91
C THR A 599 2.10 27.47 2.45
N GLU A 600 2.76 26.53 3.13
CA GLU A 600 2.78 26.43 4.59
C GLU A 600 3.84 27.34 5.21
N THR A 601 3.60 28.64 5.16
CA THR A 601 4.30 29.61 6.02
C THR A 601 3.64 29.75 7.39
N VAL A 602 2.60 28.95 7.70
CA VAL A 602 1.81 29.08 8.92
C VAL A 602 1.77 27.74 9.67
N PHE A 603 2.11 27.76 10.95
CA PHE A 603 2.25 26.58 11.82
C PHE A 603 1.44 26.78 13.11
N ALA A 604 1.03 25.71 13.79
CA ALA A 604 0.50 25.87 15.15
C ALA A 604 1.61 25.89 16.20
N VAL A 605 1.35 26.55 17.33
CA VAL A 605 2.24 26.53 18.50
C VAL A 605 2.52 25.08 18.92
N ASN A 606 3.79 24.80 19.22
CA ASN A 606 4.37 23.51 19.59
C ASN A 606 4.39 22.43 18.48
N ASP A 607 4.07 22.76 17.23
CA ASP A 607 4.34 21.86 16.11
C ASP A 607 5.84 21.69 15.88
N LEU A 608 6.22 20.56 15.26
CA LEU A 608 7.58 20.31 14.80
C LEU A 608 7.84 21.14 13.53
N PHE A 609 8.85 22.01 13.57
CA PHE A 609 9.28 22.75 12.38
C PHE A 609 10.08 21.84 11.44
N THR A 610 9.53 21.56 10.25
CA THR A 610 10.18 20.78 9.19
C THR A 610 10.26 21.62 7.90
N TYR A 611 11.34 21.45 7.11
CA TYR A 611 11.58 22.18 5.86
C TYR A 611 11.95 21.17 4.76
N THR A 612 10.98 20.50 4.17
CA THR A 612 11.25 19.39 3.24
C THR A 612 11.55 19.84 1.81
N ASN A 613 11.13 21.04 1.39
CA ASN A 613 11.30 21.55 0.02
C ASN A 613 11.57 23.07 0.00
N LEU A 614 12.81 23.50 0.24
CA LEU A 614 13.20 24.91 0.13
C LEU A 614 14.00 25.12 -1.16
N ASN A 615 13.50 25.98 -2.05
CA ASN A 615 14.25 26.34 -3.25
C ASN A 615 15.27 27.42 -2.88
N VAL A 616 16.55 27.07 -2.87
CA VAL A 616 17.64 28.01 -2.57
C VAL A 616 18.42 28.27 -3.86
N VAL A 617 18.43 29.51 -4.33
CA VAL A 617 19.13 29.93 -5.54
C VAL A 617 20.29 30.85 -5.18
N ALA A 618 21.51 30.45 -5.49
CA ALA A 618 22.70 31.28 -5.38
C ALA A 618 22.82 32.19 -6.60
N THR A 619 23.12 33.48 -6.39
CA THR A 619 23.48 34.44 -7.44
C THR A 619 24.91 34.89 -7.28
N TYR A 620 25.67 34.87 -8.37
CA TYR A 620 27.08 35.23 -8.38
C TYR A 620 27.31 36.63 -8.95
N SER A 621 28.52 37.18 -8.77
CA SER A 621 28.83 38.58 -9.14
C SER A 621 28.81 38.87 -10.64
N ASP A 622 28.69 37.84 -11.47
CA ASP A 622 28.47 37.92 -12.91
C ASP A 622 26.99 37.77 -13.31
N SER A 623 26.07 37.75 -12.33
CA SER A 623 24.63 37.53 -12.49
C SER A 623 24.23 36.11 -12.92
N SER A 624 25.15 35.14 -12.91
CA SER A 624 24.78 33.74 -13.05
C SER A 624 24.08 33.22 -11.79
N THR A 625 23.24 32.19 -11.95
CA THR A 625 22.46 31.60 -10.87
C THR A 625 22.58 30.08 -10.83
N GLU A 626 22.53 29.48 -9.63
CA GLU A 626 22.59 28.04 -9.40
C GLU A 626 21.63 27.62 -8.27
N THR A 627 20.94 26.48 -8.44
CA THR A 627 20.12 25.90 -7.38
C THR A 627 21.00 25.09 -6.41
N ILE A 628 20.85 25.37 -5.11
CA ILE A 628 21.68 24.81 -4.04
C ILE A 628 20.90 23.74 -3.28
N THR A 629 21.45 22.53 -3.22
CA THR A 629 20.85 21.38 -2.52
C THR A 629 21.40 21.14 -1.11
N SER A 630 22.46 21.86 -0.71
CA SER A 630 23.10 21.72 0.59
C SER A 630 23.26 23.08 1.28
N TYR A 631 22.39 23.39 2.23
CA TYR A 631 22.34 24.63 3.01
C TYR A 631 21.97 24.32 4.48
N SER A 632 22.07 25.31 5.37
CA SER A 632 21.61 25.20 6.76
C SER A 632 20.44 26.15 7.04
N VAL A 633 19.54 25.75 7.93
CA VAL A 633 18.32 26.50 8.28
C VAL A 633 18.25 26.68 9.80
N SER A 634 18.00 27.90 10.27
CA SER A 634 17.84 28.20 11.69
C SER A 634 16.54 27.60 12.24
N ALA A 635 16.54 27.12 13.48
CA ALA A 635 15.33 26.66 14.17
C ALA A 635 14.59 27.83 14.85
N PRO A 636 13.42 28.27 14.35
CA PRO A 636 12.61 29.30 15.01
C PRO A 636 11.96 28.76 16.30
N SER A 637 11.61 29.66 17.24
CA SER A 637 10.86 29.28 18.44
C SER A 637 9.41 28.93 18.09
N MET A 638 9.05 27.65 18.24
CA MET A 638 7.69 27.15 17.99
C MET A 638 6.78 27.22 19.22
N THR A 639 7.30 27.60 20.39
CA THR A 639 6.58 27.55 21.66
C THR A 639 5.73 28.78 21.96
N THR A 640 5.86 29.83 21.15
CA THR A 640 5.14 31.10 21.32
C THR A 640 4.56 31.55 19.99
N SER A 641 3.33 32.06 20.02
CA SER A 641 2.69 32.57 18.80
C SER A 641 3.34 33.87 18.29
N GLY A 642 3.25 34.10 16.98
CA GLY A 642 3.74 35.28 16.28
C GLY A 642 4.57 34.94 15.05
N ALA A 643 4.84 35.96 14.23
CA ALA A 643 5.81 35.90 13.15
C ALA A 643 7.21 35.53 13.66
N LYS A 644 7.84 34.52 13.04
CA LYS A 644 9.19 34.05 13.33
C LYS A 644 10.04 34.14 12.07
N THR A 645 11.26 34.63 12.22
CA THR A 645 12.24 34.67 11.14
C THR A 645 12.96 33.33 11.06
N VAL A 646 13.00 32.77 9.86
CA VAL A 646 13.82 31.61 9.52
C VAL A 646 14.95 32.08 8.62
N THR A 647 16.19 31.85 9.05
CA THR A 647 17.39 32.20 8.32
C THR A 647 17.97 30.96 7.64
N VAL A 648 18.19 31.08 6.34
CA VAL A 648 18.85 30.08 5.50
C VAL A 648 20.26 30.55 5.24
N THR A 649 21.25 29.68 5.43
CA THR A 649 22.68 30.00 5.29
C THR A 649 23.34 29.04 4.32
N TYR A 650 24.01 29.58 3.32
CA TYR A 650 24.89 28.86 2.40
C TYR A 650 26.21 29.61 2.29
N LEU A 651 27.31 28.94 2.66
CA LEU A 651 28.63 29.55 2.83
C LEU A 651 28.57 30.79 3.75
N ASP A 652 28.95 31.96 3.27
CA ASP A 652 28.95 33.24 3.99
C ASP A 652 27.69 34.09 3.72
N LYS A 653 26.76 33.61 2.90
CA LYS A 653 25.51 34.32 2.57
C LYS A 653 24.33 33.75 3.34
N THR A 654 23.45 34.66 3.71
CA THR A 654 22.19 34.35 4.38
C THR A 654 21.05 35.01 3.66
N ASP A 655 19.93 34.31 3.56
CA ASP A 655 18.63 34.90 3.26
C ASP A 655 17.65 34.52 4.35
N SER A 656 16.51 35.20 4.44
CA SER A 656 15.54 34.94 5.49
C SER A 656 14.11 35.15 5.01
N TYR A 657 13.24 34.25 5.46
CA TYR A 657 11.80 34.37 5.27
C TYR A 657 11.08 34.32 6.62
N VAL A 658 9.80 34.68 6.61
CA VAL A 658 8.96 34.72 7.82
C VAL A 658 7.98 33.57 7.77
N ILE A 659 7.87 32.86 8.89
CA ILE A 659 6.75 31.95 9.17
C ILE A 659 5.87 32.54 10.26
N HIS A 660 4.62 32.12 10.34
CA HIS A 660 3.65 32.52 11.35
C HIS A 660 3.33 31.34 12.25
N VAL A 661 3.64 31.44 13.54
CA VAL A 661 3.26 30.43 14.53
C VAL A 661 1.97 30.88 15.20
N CYS A 662 0.86 30.19 14.95
CA CYS A 662 -0.48 30.57 15.38
C CYS A 662 -0.93 29.75 16.59
N ALA A 663 -1.45 30.42 17.63
CA ALA A 663 -2.04 29.74 18.78
C ALA A 663 -3.47 29.29 18.45
N LEU A 664 -3.95 28.23 19.12
CA LEU A 664 -5.36 27.84 19.07
C LEU A 664 -6.22 28.94 19.74
N THR A 665 -7.06 29.61 18.98
CA THR A 665 -7.82 30.79 19.46
C THR A 665 -9.29 30.48 19.73
N SER A 666 -9.93 29.69 18.87
CA SER A 666 -11.35 29.40 19.00
C SER A 666 -11.76 28.08 18.37
N LEU A 667 -12.96 27.62 18.73
CA LEU A 667 -13.59 26.42 18.24
C LEU A 667 -15.02 26.77 17.83
N SER A 668 -15.44 26.32 16.65
CA SER A 668 -16.83 26.30 16.22
C SER A 668 -17.26 24.85 16.04
N VAL A 669 -18.48 24.49 16.44
CA VAL A 669 -19.00 23.12 16.33
C VAL A 669 -20.40 23.10 15.72
N THR A 670 -20.68 22.03 14.97
CA THR A 670 -22.00 21.75 14.40
C THR A 670 -22.49 20.41 14.96
N PRO A 671 -23.36 20.41 15.99
CA PRO A 671 -23.92 19.18 16.55
C PRO A 671 -24.92 18.56 15.57
N THR A 672 -24.94 17.22 15.51
CA THR A 672 -25.95 16.47 14.75
C THR A 672 -27.11 16.03 15.63
N VAL A 673 -26.88 15.90 16.94
CA VAL A 673 -27.91 15.55 17.92
C VAL A 673 -28.36 16.80 18.66
N THR A 674 -29.52 17.35 18.28
CA THR A 674 -30.06 18.57 18.90
C THR A 674 -31.14 18.29 19.94
N SER A 675 -31.60 17.05 20.07
CA SER A 675 -32.59 16.64 21.08
C SER A 675 -32.43 15.19 21.54
N ILE A 676 -32.70 14.93 22.82
CA ILE A 676 -32.67 13.60 23.44
C ILE A 676 -33.83 13.42 24.42
N SER A 677 -34.14 12.18 24.81
CA SER A 677 -35.17 11.90 25.81
C SER A 677 -34.62 12.04 27.24
N VAL A 678 -35.50 12.45 28.17
CA VAL A 678 -35.17 12.53 29.60
C VAL A 678 -34.58 11.21 30.13
N GLY A 679 -33.50 11.29 30.91
CA GLY A 679 -32.79 10.15 31.49
C GLY A 679 -31.79 9.44 30.58
N THR A 680 -31.59 9.89 29.33
CA THR A 680 -30.57 9.33 28.42
C THR A 680 -29.24 10.07 28.53
N THR A 681 -28.11 9.37 28.36
CA THR A 681 -26.80 10.01 28.28
C THR A 681 -26.65 10.70 26.93
N TYR A 682 -26.22 11.97 26.94
CA TYR A 682 -25.94 12.69 25.69
C TYR A 682 -24.65 12.18 25.05
N SER A 683 -24.74 11.81 23.77
CA SER A 683 -23.60 11.54 22.89
C SER A 683 -23.94 12.00 21.48
N ASP A 684 -22.93 12.48 20.75
CA ASP A 684 -23.10 12.97 19.38
C ASP A 684 -21.92 12.48 18.52
N PRO A 685 -21.97 11.24 18.02
CA PRO A 685 -20.88 10.67 17.21
C PRO A 685 -20.74 11.35 15.83
N GLY A 686 -21.71 12.17 15.42
CA GLY A 686 -21.70 12.91 14.16
C GLY A 686 -21.23 14.35 14.29
N ILE A 687 -20.91 14.85 15.48
CA ILE A 687 -20.49 16.24 15.68
C ILE A 687 -19.25 16.57 14.85
N THR A 688 -19.29 17.70 14.14
CA THR A 688 -18.15 18.25 13.42
C THR A 688 -17.73 19.58 14.02
N GLY A 689 -16.48 19.98 13.81
CA GLY A 689 -15.99 21.25 14.28
C GLY A 689 -14.95 21.88 13.39
N ILE A 690 -14.67 23.16 13.63
CA ILE A 690 -13.61 23.92 12.98
C ILE A 690 -12.83 24.60 14.10
N ALA A 691 -11.57 24.21 14.28
CA ALA A 691 -10.62 24.92 15.14
C ALA A 691 -9.95 26.05 14.36
N ILE A 692 -9.83 27.23 14.96
CA ILE A 692 -9.19 28.40 14.36
C ILE A 692 -7.90 28.70 15.10
N PHE A 693 -6.81 28.76 14.36
CA PHE A 693 -5.48 29.14 14.84
C PHE A 693 -5.15 30.53 14.32
N SER A 694 -4.63 31.41 15.18
CA SER A 694 -4.18 32.73 14.74
C SER A 694 -3.04 33.26 15.61
N ASP A 695 -2.21 34.11 15.02
CA ASP A 695 -1.22 34.92 15.73
C ASP A 695 -1.61 36.41 15.83
N GLY A 696 -2.81 36.76 15.35
CA GLY A 696 -3.32 38.14 15.26
C GLY A 696 -3.09 38.81 13.91
N THR A 697 -2.23 38.24 13.05
CA THR A 697 -1.96 38.72 11.68
C THR A 697 -2.39 37.71 10.63
N GLU A 698 -2.03 36.45 10.83
CA GLU A 698 -2.41 35.33 9.98
C GLU A 698 -3.31 34.36 10.76
N SER A 699 -4.09 33.57 10.03
CA SER A 699 -4.95 32.55 10.62
C SER A 699 -5.20 31.39 9.67
N PHE A 700 -5.33 30.19 10.24
CA PHE A 700 -5.74 29.00 9.51
C PHE A 700 -6.76 28.19 10.31
N THR A 701 -7.45 27.28 9.63
CA THR A 701 -8.50 26.45 10.24
C THR A 701 -8.21 24.97 10.06
N LYS A 702 -8.58 24.18 11.08
CA LYS A 702 -8.54 22.72 11.02
C LYS A 702 -9.95 22.14 11.19
N SER A 703 -10.39 21.34 10.23
CA SER A 703 -11.64 20.58 10.32
C SER A 703 -11.49 19.43 11.32
N LEU A 704 -12.51 19.25 12.14
CA LEU A 704 -12.55 18.29 13.24
C LEU A 704 -13.74 17.35 13.09
N THR A 705 -13.53 16.10 13.49
CA THR A 705 -14.58 15.09 13.63
C THR A 705 -14.84 14.79 15.11
N ALA A 706 -15.85 13.98 15.39
CA ALA A 706 -16.23 13.62 16.76
C ALA A 706 -15.07 13.03 17.59
N SER A 707 -14.13 12.31 16.98
CA SER A 707 -12.96 11.75 17.68
C SER A 707 -12.01 12.83 18.22
N ASN A 708 -12.06 14.05 17.67
CA ASN A 708 -11.23 15.15 18.11
C ASN A 708 -11.91 16.02 19.19
N ILE A 709 -13.21 15.87 19.42
CA ILE A 709 -14.02 16.78 20.24
C ILE A 709 -14.48 16.07 21.51
N SER A 710 -14.10 16.59 22.67
CA SER A 710 -14.59 16.12 23.96
C SER A 710 -15.85 16.90 24.38
N LEU A 711 -16.91 16.20 24.79
CA LEU A 711 -18.17 16.80 25.21
C LEU A 711 -18.32 16.77 26.74
N SER A 712 -18.81 17.85 27.33
CA SER A 712 -19.13 17.91 28.76
C SER A 712 -20.32 17.01 29.11
N ASN A 713 -20.32 16.45 30.32
CA ASN A 713 -21.49 15.79 30.88
C ASN A 713 -22.66 16.76 31.02
N VAL A 714 -23.87 16.30 30.68
CA VAL A 714 -25.11 17.08 30.77
C VAL A 714 -26.10 16.37 31.69
N ASP A 715 -26.74 17.12 32.59
CA ASP A 715 -27.84 16.60 33.40
C ASP A 715 -29.12 16.47 32.57
N THR A 716 -29.46 15.23 32.23
CA THR A 716 -30.63 14.86 31.43
C THR A 716 -31.79 14.35 32.27
N SER A 717 -31.72 14.44 33.60
CA SER A 717 -32.78 13.97 34.51
C SER A 717 -34.07 14.80 34.45
N THR A 718 -34.01 16.00 33.85
CA THR A 718 -35.14 16.93 33.72
C THR A 718 -35.26 17.44 32.28
N THR A 719 -36.50 17.66 31.83
CA THR A 719 -36.79 18.21 30.50
C THR A 719 -36.38 19.68 30.38
N GLY A 720 -36.11 20.13 29.17
CA GLY A 720 -35.78 21.53 28.84
C GLY A 720 -34.47 21.67 28.06
N THR A 721 -34.08 22.91 27.78
CA THR A 721 -32.83 23.23 27.08
C THR A 721 -31.64 23.03 28.01
N LYS A 722 -30.64 22.28 27.57
CA LYS A 722 -29.40 22.01 28.31
C LYS A 722 -28.20 22.47 27.50
N ASN A 723 -27.19 23.01 28.18
CA ASN A 723 -25.95 23.45 27.53
C ASN A 723 -24.93 22.32 27.53
N VAL A 724 -24.25 22.16 26.40
CA VAL A 724 -23.12 21.26 26.19
C VAL A 724 -21.91 22.12 25.87
N THR A 725 -20.78 21.84 26.51
CA THR A 725 -19.48 22.39 26.16
C THR A 725 -18.70 21.35 25.36
N ALA A 726 -18.34 21.71 24.13
CA ALA A 726 -17.37 20.99 23.31
C ALA A 726 -15.97 21.56 23.57
N THR A 727 -14.97 20.68 23.67
CA THR A 727 -13.57 21.01 23.94
C THR A 727 -12.67 20.34 22.91
N TYR A 728 -11.76 21.10 22.33
CA TYR A 728 -10.69 20.60 21.46
C TYR A 728 -9.34 20.95 22.08
N THR A 729 -8.44 19.96 22.17
CA THR A 729 -7.08 20.12 22.68
C THR A 729 -6.08 19.83 21.56
N TYR A 730 -5.16 20.76 21.31
CA TYR A 730 -4.09 20.60 20.33
C TYR A 730 -2.77 21.08 20.91
N ASN A 731 -1.77 20.19 20.94
CA ASN A 731 -0.43 20.42 21.52
C ASN A 731 -0.42 21.16 22.88
N GLY A 732 -1.34 20.77 23.77
CA GLY A 732 -1.47 21.34 25.12
C GLY A 732 -2.28 22.64 25.22
N MET A 733 -2.77 23.19 24.11
CA MET A 733 -3.73 24.31 24.09
C MET A 733 -5.17 23.80 24.00
N THR A 734 -6.12 24.51 24.59
CA THR A 734 -7.55 24.14 24.58
C THR A 734 -8.42 25.29 24.11
N ALA A 735 -9.38 24.99 23.23
CA ALA A 735 -10.49 25.88 22.88
C ALA A 735 -11.83 25.18 23.13
N THR A 736 -12.84 25.97 23.48
CA THR A 736 -14.18 25.47 23.79
C THR A 736 -15.27 26.18 22.99
N ALA A 737 -16.34 25.45 22.71
CA ALA A 737 -17.55 25.96 22.06
C ALA A 737 -18.77 25.48 22.84
N ASN A 738 -19.74 26.36 23.07
CA ASN A 738 -20.98 26.03 23.78
C ASN A 738 -22.14 25.98 22.79
N PHE A 739 -22.97 24.94 22.91
CA PHE A 739 -24.23 24.83 22.20
C PHE A 739 -25.30 24.25 23.12
N SER A 740 -26.56 24.25 22.66
CA SER A 740 -27.68 23.77 23.47
C SER A 740 -28.42 22.62 22.79
N ILE A 741 -28.90 21.67 23.59
CA ILE A 741 -29.74 20.55 23.18
C ILE A 741 -31.07 20.58 23.92
N SER A 742 -32.11 19.97 23.36
CA SER A 742 -33.43 19.86 23.99
C SER A 742 -33.63 18.48 24.62
N VAL A 743 -33.86 18.42 25.93
CA VAL A 743 -34.28 17.18 26.62
C VAL A 743 -35.79 17.13 26.67
N VAL A 744 -36.40 16.15 26.01
CA VAL A 744 -37.87 16.02 25.85
C VAL A 744 -38.43 14.80 26.58
N ALA A 745 -39.72 14.86 26.93
CA ALA A 745 -40.43 13.70 27.46
C ALA A 745 -40.58 12.61 26.39
N PRO A 746 -40.62 11.31 26.75
CA PRO A 746 -40.86 10.23 25.81
C PRO A 746 -42.26 10.36 25.17
N VAL A 747 -42.37 10.07 23.87
CA VAL A 747 -43.66 10.11 23.15
C VAL A 747 -44.31 8.74 23.21
N GLU A 748 -45.47 8.61 23.87
CA GLU A 748 -46.27 7.37 23.82
C GLU A 748 -46.94 7.23 22.45
N THR A 749 -46.75 6.09 21.79
CA THR A 749 -47.42 5.77 20.52
C THR A 749 -48.31 4.55 20.66
N ALA A 750 -49.45 4.54 19.96
CA ALA A 750 -50.34 3.37 19.90
C ALA A 750 -49.77 2.37 18.88
N SER A 751 -49.11 1.35 19.38
CA SER A 751 -48.33 0.38 18.58
C SER A 751 -49.20 -0.75 18.03
N TRP A 752 -50.39 -0.93 18.60
CA TRP A 752 -51.38 -1.90 18.15
C TRP A 752 -52.77 -1.44 18.58
N GLY A 753 -53.74 -1.31 17.68
CA GLY A 753 -55.10 -0.89 18.02
C GLY A 753 -56.11 -1.53 17.08
N HIS A 754 -56.81 -2.56 17.55
CA HIS A 754 -57.78 -3.28 16.73
C HIS A 754 -59.19 -3.20 17.30
N THR A 755 -60.14 -2.89 16.41
CA THR A 755 -61.57 -3.11 16.64
C THR A 755 -61.96 -4.41 15.94
N PHE A 756 -62.60 -5.34 16.67
CA PHE A 756 -62.96 -6.64 16.10
C PHE A 756 -64.19 -6.51 15.19
N THR A 757 -64.05 -6.79 13.89
CA THR A 757 -65.12 -6.58 12.89
C THR A 757 -65.70 -7.87 12.31
N THR A 758 -64.93 -8.97 12.21
CA THR A 758 -65.43 -10.29 11.77
C THR A 758 -64.52 -11.44 12.27
N ILE A 759 -65.05 -12.66 12.37
CA ILE A 759 -64.28 -13.92 12.45
C ILE A 759 -64.44 -14.62 11.11
N SER A 760 -63.36 -14.82 10.36
CA SER A 760 -63.40 -15.24 8.94
C SER A 760 -63.81 -16.70 8.67
N GLU A 761 -64.30 -17.45 9.66
CA GLU A 761 -64.73 -18.85 9.47
C GLU A 761 -66.21 -19.16 9.80
N PHE A 762 -67.07 -18.16 10.04
CA PHE A 762 -68.49 -18.40 10.29
C PHE A 762 -69.38 -18.08 9.09
N THR A 763 -69.10 -18.67 7.93
CA THR A 763 -70.12 -18.80 6.88
C THR A 763 -71.03 -19.97 7.23
N SER A 764 -72.17 -19.64 7.84
CA SER A 764 -73.34 -20.49 8.16
C SER A 764 -73.29 -21.32 9.46
N ALA A 765 -74.25 -20.98 10.34
CA ALA A 765 -74.81 -21.74 11.46
C ALA A 765 -73.86 -22.33 12.54
N TYR A 766 -73.89 -21.74 13.74
CA TYR A 766 -73.80 -22.39 15.06
C TYR A 766 -73.06 -23.75 15.12
N ASN A 767 -71.75 -23.77 14.84
CA ASN A 767 -70.98 -25.01 14.85
C ASN A 767 -70.48 -25.38 16.26
N LYS A 768 -71.02 -26.49 16.78
CA LYS A 768 -70.67 -27.13 18.06
C LYS A 768 -69.37 -27.95 17.95
N LYS A 769 -68.21 -27.33 17.67
CA LYS A 769 -66.89 -27.99 17.77
C LYS A 769 -65.85 -27.11 18.47
N PRO A 770 -64.97 -27.68 19.32
CA PRO A 770 -63.85 -26.95 19.90
C PRO A 770 -62.80 -26.69 18.81
N TYR A 771 -62.66 -25.44 18.37
CA TYR A 771 -61.52 -25.01 17.57
C TYR A 771 -60.35 -24.65 18.48
N THR A 772 -59.12 -24.88 18.03
CA THR A 772 -57.89 -24.61 18.79
C THR A 772 -57.25 -23.25 18.47
N SER A 773 -57.77 -22.51 17.50
CA SER A 773 -57.32 -21.16 17.11
C SER A 773 -58.35 -20.48 16.19
N TYR A 774 -58.41 -19.14 16.19
CA TYR A 774 -59.18 -18.33 15.22
C TYR A 774 -58.30 -17.19 14.71
N THR A 775 -58.48 -16.79 13.45
CA THR A 775 -57.83 -15.59 12.89
C THR A 775 -58.84 -14.44 12.84
N LEU A 776 -58.42 -13.27 13.32
CA LEU A 776 -59.22 -12.04 13.27
C LEU A 776 -58.61 -11.12 12.22
N THR A 777 -59.45 -10.58 11.34
CA THR A 777 -59.04 -9.57 10.35
C THR A 777 -59.57 -8.22 10.81
N ASP A 778 -58.74 -7.19 10.74
CA ASP A 778 -59.13 -5.85 11.16
C ASP A 778 -59.97 -5.11 10.11
N SER A 779 -60.37 -3.87 10.43
CA SER A 779 -61.15 -3.01 9.54
C SER A 779 -60.37 -2.45 8.34
N THR A 780 -59.05 -2.65 8.27
CA THR A 780 -58.18 -2.16 7.18
C THR A 780 -57.69 -3.29 6.27
N GLY A 781 -58.01 -4.55 6.59
CA GLY A 781 -57.65 -5.73 5.82
C GLY A 781 -56.29 -6.33 6.18
N VAL A 782 -55.62 -5.84 7.23
CA VAL A 782 -54.33 -6.36 7.68
C VAL A 782 -54.57 -7.61 8.54
N THR A 783 -54.01 -8.74 8.11
CA THR A 783 -54.16 -10.03 8.79
C THR A 783 -53.17 -10.14 9.96
N GLY A 784 -53.51 -9.55 11.11
CA GLY A 784 -52.80 -9.77 12.36
C GLY A 784 -53.23 -11.09 12.98
N SER A 785 -52.44 -12.16 12.83
CA SER A 785 -52.78 -13.47 13.35
C SER A 785 -52.70 -13.48 14.90
N VAL A 786 -53.80 -13.20 15.58
CA VAL A 786 -53.93 -13.39 17.05
C VAL A 786 -54.30 -14.84 17.30
N THR A 787 -53.42 -15.62 17.93
CA THR A 787 -53.73 -17.02 18.25
C THR A 787 -54.48 -17.09 19.57
N TRP A 788 -55.67 -17.69 19.54
CA TRP A 788 -56.38 -18.10 20.75
C TRP A 788 -55.83 -19.45 21.22
N SER A 789 -55.07 -19.50 22.30
CA SER A 789 -54.64 -20.78 22.89
C SER A 789 -55.48 -21.10 24.13
N TYR A 790 -56.26 -22.17 24.07
CA TYR A 790 -57.01 -22.69 25.21
C TYR A 790 -56.07 -23.44 26.17
N LEU A 791 -56.02 -23.01 27.43
CA LEU A 791 -55.28 -23.71 28.48
C LEU A 791 -56.20 -24.63 29.28
N PHE A 792 -56.78 -25.72 28.73
CA PHE A 792 -57.38 -26.78 29.59
C PHE A 792 -57.37 -28.20 29.02
N THR A 793 -57.02 -29.13 29.92
CA THR A 793 -57.08 -30.59 29.87
C THR A 793 -58.41 -31.11 30.42
N ALA A 794 -59.50 -31.10 29.64
CA ALA A 794 -60.68 -31.93 29.93
C ALA A 794 -61.57 -32.13 28.68
N ALA A 795 -61.51 -33.33 28.11
CA ALA A 795 -62.07 -33.69 26.81
C ALA A 795 -63.62 -33.79 26.71
N THR A 796 -64.41 -33.21 27.62
CA THR A 796 -65.85 -33.57 27.73
C THR A 796 -66.86 -32.43 27.87
N LYS A 797 -66.50 -31.14 27.73
CA LYS A 797 -67.51 -30.05 27.68
C LYS A 797 -67.46 -29.24 26.38
N LYS A 798 -68.65 -28.89 25.85
CA LYS A 798 -68.84 -28.05 24.66
C LYS A 798 -68.60 -26.59 25.05
N TYR A 799 -67.66 -25.92 24.40
CA TYR A 799 -67.31 -24.51 24.67
C TYR A 799 -67.80 -23.60 23.53
N TYR A 800 -68.23 -22.38 23.84
CA TYR A 800 -68.87 -21.45 22.88
C TYR A 800 -68.06 -20.15 22.72
N ALA A 801 -67.47 -19.93 21.55
CA ALA A 801 -66.94 -18.64 21.12
C ALA A 801 -67.74 -18.15 19.89
N GLY A 802 -67.94 -16.83 19.78
CA GLY A 802 -68.73 -16.24 18.69
C GLY A 802 -68.36 -14.78 18.44
N TYR A 803 -69.05 -14.15 17.49
CA TYR A 803 -68.90 -12.73 17.20
C TYR A 803 -70.27 -12.07 17.12
N ASP A 804 -70.42 -10.94 17.81
CA ASP A 804 -71.57 -10.06 17.73
C ASP A 804 -71.10 -8.71 17.15
N SER A 805 -71.73 -8.24 16.09
CA SER A 805 -71.28 -7.03 15.38
C SER A 805 -71.42 -5.73 16.19
N ILE A 806 -72.17 -5.75 17.29
CA ILE A 806 -72.37 -4.60 18.19
C ILE A 806 -71.51 -4.76 19.45
N LYS A 807 -71.42 -5.99 19.98
CA LYS A 807 -70.76 -6.27 21.27
C LYS A 807 -69.30 -6.72 21.13
N GLY A 808 -68.89 -7.19 19.96
CA GLY A 808 -67.54 -7.70 19.67
C GLY A 808 -67.42 -9.22 19.84
N VAL A 809 -66.20 -9.69 20.13
CA VAL A 809 -65.92 -11.12 20.28
C VAL A 809 -66.57 -11.65 21.55
N GLN A 810 -67.42 -12.67 21.39
CA GLN A 810 -68.12 -13.36 22.46
C GLN A 810 -67.29 -14.52 23.02
N LEU A 811 -67.11 -14.52 24.34
CA LEU A 811 -66.45 -15.57 25.10
C LEU A 811 -67.43 -16.16 26.12
N GLY A 812 -67.96 -17.34 25.82
CA GLY A 812 -68.82 -18.15 26.71
C GLY A 812 -70.31 -18.07 26.39
N SER A 813 -71.12 -18.90 27.05
CA SER A 813 -72.59 -18.87 26.97
C SER A 813 -73.27 -19.48 28.21
N GLU A 814 -74.58 -19.26 28.37
CA GLU A 814 -75.42 -19.74 29.48
C GLU A 814 -75.36 -21.26 29.74
N ALA A 815 -74.95 -22.05 28.75
CA ALA A 815 -74.79 -23.51 28.86
C ALA A 815 -73.35 -24.00 29.09
N ALA A 816 -72.34 -23.11 29.00
CA ALA A 816 -70.93 -23.43 29.21
C ALA A 816 -70.10 -22.16 29.46
N SER A 817 -69.96 -21.76 30.73
CA SER A 817 -69.06 -20.69 31.14
C SER A 817 -67.60 -21.16 31.13
N TYR A 818 -66.72 -20.36 30.54
CA TYR A 818 -65.28 -20.57 30.63
C TYR A 818 -64.77 -20.09 32.00
N LYS A 819 -63.69 -20.74 32.49
CA LYS A 819 -63.01 -20.37 33.73
C LYS A 819 -61.66 -19.66 33.50
N ALA A 820 -61.04 -19.84 32.33
CA ALA A 820 -59.91 -19.03 31.86
C ALA A 820 -59.78 -19.07 30.32
N ILE A 821 -59.39 -17.95 29.69
CA ILE A 821 -58.97 -17.86 28.28
C ILE A 821 -57.73 -16.97 28.24
N GLN A 822 -56.72 -17.37 27.45
CA GLN A 822 -55.52 -16.57 27.19
C GLN A 822 -55.57 -16.02 25.76
N LEU A 823 -55.45 -14.69 25.63
CA LEU A 823 -55.28 -14.02 24.36
C LEU A 823 -53.83 -13.55 24.22
N SER A 824 -53.10 -14.05 23.23
CA SER A 824 -51.72 -13.62 22.94
C SER A 824 -51.60 -13.08 21.53
N SER A 825 -50.96 -11.92 21.36
CA SER A 825 -50.45 -11.52 20.04
C SER A 825 -49.31 -12.46 19.62
N GLN A 826 -49.16 -12.74 18.33
CA GLN A 826 -47.96 -13.44 17.85
C GLN A 826 -46.71 -12.54 17.87
N THR A 827 -46.91 -11.22 17.98
CA THR A 827 -45.85 -10.22 18.09
C THR A 827 -45.51 -9.89 19.54
N SER A 828 -44.21 -9.89 19.84
CA SER A 828 -43.66 -9.32 21.07
C SER A 828 -43.55 -7.81 20.91
N TYR A 829 -43.86 -7.06 21.97
CA TYR A 829 -43.72 -5.60 22.01
C TYR A 829 -42.63 -5.21 22.99
N SER A 830 -41.83 -4.20 22.62
CA SER A 830 -40.84 -3.59 23.51
C SER A 830 -41.46 -2.41 24.24
N ASN A 831 -41.12 -2.22 25.53
CA ASN A 831 -41.52 -1.05 26.32
C ASN A 831 -43.04 -0.78 26.31
N VAL A 832 -43.85 -1.80 26.55
CA VAL A 832 -45.30 -1.62 26.72
C VAL A 832 -45.57 -0.81 27.99
N THR A 833 -46.19 0.35 27.84
CA THR A 833 -46.50 1.27 28.96
C THR A 833 -47.97 1.21 29.36
N LYS A 834 -48.87 0.89 28.40
CA LYS A 834 -50.32 0.93 28.62
C LYS A 834 -51.05 -0.05 27.70
N ILE A 835 -52.04 -0.77 28.24
CA ILE A 835 -52.97 -1.63 27.48
C ILE A 835 -54.40 -1.18 27.80
N VAL A 836 -55.18 -0.88 26.76
CA VAL A 836 -56.60 -0.51 26.89
C VAL A 836 -57.45 -1.62 26.30
N VAL A 837 -58.42 -2.12 27.06
CA VAL A 837 -59.37 -3.15 26.64
C VAL A 837 -60.79 -2.61 26.76
N GLU A 838 -61.51 -2.50 25.64
CA GLU A 838 -62.93 -2.13 25.68
C GLU A 838 -63.80 -3.38 25.77
N THR A 839 -64.62 -3.44 26.80
CA THR A 839 -65.56 -4.54 27.03
C THR A 839 -66.98 -4.12 26.69
N SER A 840 -67.80 -5.06 26.20
CA SER A 840 -69.23 -4.84 25.98
C SER A 840 -70.03 -5.72 26.95
N GLY A 841 -70.71 -5.11 27.91
CA GLY A 841 -71.28 -5.79 29.06
C GLY A 841 -72.30 -6.87 28.71
N ALA A 842 -72.32 -7.93 29.53
CA ALA A 842 -73.53 -8.69 29.78
C ALA A 842 -73.92 -8.46 31.24
N ALA A 843 -75.19 -8.11 31.48
CA ALA A 843 -75.68 -7.77 32.81
C ALA A 843 -75.37 -8.90 33.81
N SER A 844 -74.77 -8.58 34.96
CA SER A 844 -74.55 -9.52 36.08
C SER A 844 -73.46 -10.60 35.88
N ILE A 845 -72.33 -10.28 35.22
CA ILE A 845 -71.14 -11.14 35.25
C ILE A 845 -70.36 -10.92 36.56
N ALA A 846 -70.20 -11.96 37.37
CA ALA A 846 -69.22 -12.00 38.45
C ALA A 846 -67.91 -12.59 37.92
N GLY A 847 -66.91 -11.74 37.63
CA GLY A 847 -65.63 -12.15 37.06
C GLY A 847 -64.55 -11.08 37.08
N THR A 848 -63.31 -11.46 36.74
CA THR A 848 -62.14 -10.58 36.69
C THR A 848 -61.43 -10.65 35.33
N LEU A 849 -60.79 -9.55 34.93
CA LEU A 849 -59.92 -9.43 33.77
C LEU A 849 -58.53 -8.96 34.22
N LYS A 850 -57.49 -9.59 33.70
CA LYS A 850 -56.08 -9.30 33.98
C LYS A 850 -55.29 -9.21 32.69
N ALA A 851 -54.30 -8.33 32.66
CA ALA A 851 -53.31 -8.25 31.60
C ALA A 851 -51.93 -8.71 32.13
N TYR A 852 -51.11 -9.25 31.24
CA TYR A 852 -49.76 -9.74 31.50
C TYR A 852 -48.88 -9.44 30.29
N ILE A 853 -47.56 -9.40 30.47
CA ILE A 853 -46.58 -9.29 29.37
C ILE A 853 -45.56 -10.43 29.48
N GLY A 854 -45.36 -11.17 28.38
CA GLY A 854 -44.40 -12.27 28.27
C GLY A 854 -44.86 -13.59 28.91
N SER A 855 -45.34 -13.55 30.16
CA SER A 855 -45.79 -14.74 30.91
C SER A 855 -46.95 -14.43 31.86
N THR A 856 -47.76 -15.44 32.20
CA THR A 856 -48.85 -15.32 33.20
C THR A 856 -48.36 -15.12 34.64
N SER A 857 -47.04 -15.18 34.88
CA SER A 857 -46.40 -14.81 36.14
C SER A 857 -46.08 -13.31 36.24
N SER A 858 -46.09 -12.58 35.13
CA SER A 858 -45.71 -11.16 35.04
C SER A 858 -46.94 -10.29 34.80
N GLN A 859 -47.73 -10.03 35.86
CA GLN A 859 -48.96 -9.26 35.73
C GLN A 859 -48.69 -7.80 35.36
N PHE A 860 -49.38 -7.33 34.33
CA PHE A 860 -49.32 -5.97 33.82
C PHE A 860 -50.52 -5.18 34.34
N GLY A 861 -50.28 -4.31 35.32
CA GLY A 861 -51.30 -3.49 35.96
C GLY A 861 -52.28 -4.24 36.88
N ALA A 862 -53.26 -3.51 37.39
CA ALA A 862 -54.20 -4.02 38.39
C ALA A 862 -55.24 -4.98 37.79
N THR A 863 -55.74 -5.90 38.62
CA THR A 863 -56.86 -6.78 38.25
C THR A 863 -58.14 -5.95 38.13
N TYR A 864 -58.82 -6.04 36.99
CA TYR A 864 -60.11 -5.38 36.79
C TYR A 864 -61.26 -6.32 37.16
N THR A 865 -62.23 -5.82 37.92
CA THR A 865 -63.48 -6.55 38.20
C THR A 865 -64.51 -6.19 37.14
N LEU A 866 -65.05 -7.19 36.45
CA LEU A 866 -66.01 -6.96 35.36
C LEU A 866 -67.28 -6.29 35.88
N THR A 867 -67.77 -5.32 35.10
CA THR A 867 -69.01 -4.60 35.39
C THR A 867 -70.09 -4.96 34.37
N ALA A 868 -71.35 -4.64 34.70
CA ALA A 868 -72.49 -4.85 33.81
C ALA A 868 -72.54 -3.87 32.62
N THR A 869 -71.68 -2.86 32.59
CA THR A 869 -71.66 -1.76 31.62
C THR A 869 -70.45 -1.85 30.71
N ASN A 870 -70.60 -1.36 29.47
CA ASN A 870 -69.47 -1.21 28.56
C ASN A 870 -68.41 -0.32 29.21
N THR A 871 -67.20 -0.82 29.36
CA THR A 871 -66.13 -0.10 30.06
C THR A 871 -64.81 -0.29 29.32
N ALA A 872 -64.12 0.83 29.07
CA ALA A 872 -62.72 0.84 28.66
C ALA A 872 -61.85 0.64 29.90
N VAL A 873 -61.10 -0.46 29.92
CA VAL A 873 -60.24 -0.85 31.03
C VAL A 873 -58.80 -0.56 30.67
N THR A 874 -58.14 0.27 31.47
CA THR A 874 -56.73 0.63 31.25
C THR A 874 -55.85 -0.11 32.25
N PHE A 875 -54.92 -0.90 31.73
CA PHE A 875 -53.83 -1.51 32.48
C PHE A 875 -52.56 -0.70 32.25
N THR A 876 -51.88 -0.32 33.33
CA THR A 876 -50.60 0.41 33.30
C THR A 876 -49.60 -0.25 34.26
N SER A 877 -48.31 -0.12 33.95
CA SER A 877 -47.20 -0.54 34.81
C SER A 877 -46.26 0.64 35.07
N ILE A 878 -45.57 0.63 36.20
CA ILE A 878 -44.65 1.70 36.64
C ILE A 878 -43.32 1.63 35.86
N SER A 879 -42.98 0.45 35.33
CA SER A 879 -41.86 0.22 34.41
C SER A 879 -42.38 -0.41 33.12
N GLY A 880 -41.91 0.10 31.97
CA GLY A 880 -42.22 -0.48 30.66
C GLY A 880 -41.82 -1.95 30.63
N MET A 881 -42.72 -2.82 30.16
CA MET A 881 -42.45 -4.26 30.07
C MET A 881 -42.34 -4.68 28.61
N SER A 882 -41.42 -5.60 28.32
CA SER A 882 -41.24 -6.14 26.97
C SER A 882 -41.65 -7.61 26.92
N GLY A 883 -42.39 -8.00 25.88
CA GLY A 883 -42.87 -9.37 25.70
C GLY A 883 -44.22 -9.42 24.99
N ILE A 884 -44.82 -10.62 24.97
CA ILE A 884 -46.12 -10.86 24.35
C ILE A 884 -47.25 -10.48 25.32
N PRO A 885 -48.14 -9.52 24.97
CA PRO A 885 -49.32 -9.23 25.76
C PRO A 885 -50.24 -10.43 25.89
N ILE A 886 -50.68 -10.68 27.11
CA ILE A 886 -51.55 -11.79 27.49
C ILE A 886 -52.75 -11.24 28.27
N LEU A 887 -53.96 -11.43 27.76
CA LEU A 887 -55.18 -11.17 28.55
C LEU A 887 -55.72 -12.48 29.13
N ALA A 888 -56.01 -12.46 30.43
CA ALA A 888 -56.66 -13.56 31.13
C ALA A 888 -57.93 -13.10 31.83
N TRP A 889 -59.00 -13.87 31.69
CA TRP A 889 -60.27 -13.59 32.33
C TRP A 889 -60.79 -14.81 33.09
N SER A 890 -61.50 -14.60 34.20
CA SER A 890 -62.18 -15.65 34.96
C SER A 890 -63.55 -15.19 35.41
N GLN A 891 -64.54 -16.08 35.44
CA GLN A 891 -65.86 -15.77 35.98
C GLN A 891 -66.55 -16.98 36.63
N THR A 892 -67.52 -16.69 37.49
CA THR A 892 -68.41 -17.69 38.11
C THR A 892 -69.81 -17.69 37.49
N SER A 893 -70.17 -16.66 36.73
CA SER A 893 -71.46 -16.56 36.07
C SER A 893 -71.56 -17.46 34.82
N ALA A 894 -72.78 -17.86 34.48
CA ALA A 894 -73.04 -18.59 33.23
C ALA A 894 -73.08 -17.66 31.99
N LYS A 895 -72.89 -16.34 32.11
CA LYS A 895 -73.15 -15.39 31.02
C LYS A 895 -71.96 -15.23 30.06
N ALA A 896 -72.21 -14.77 28.85
CA ALA A 896 -71.16 -14.51 27.86
C ALA A 896 -70.46 -13.17 28.11
N PHE A 897 -69.14 -13.13 28.05
CA PHE A 897 -68.33 -11.91 28.13
C PHE A 897 -67.94 -11.43 26.72
N TYR A 898 -67.94 -10.12 26.47
CA TYR A 898 -67.60 -9.59 25.15
C TYR A 898 -66.46 -8.57 25.19
N ILE A 899 -65.54 -8.68 24.24
CA ILE A 899 -64.43 -7.72 24.02
C ILE A 899 -64.63 -7.04 22.66
N LYS A 900 -64.64 -5.70 22.68
CA LYS A 900 -64.87 -4.86 21.50
C LYS A 900 -63.57 -4.41 20.83
N SER A 901 -62.58 -4.03 21.61
CA SER A 901 -61.27 -3.59 21.09
C SER A 901 -60.16 -3.80 22.11
N ILE A 902 -58.93 -3.88 21.61
CA ILE A 902 -57.71 -3.88 22.43
C ILE A 902 -56.70 -2.95 21.76
N THR A 903 -56.10 -2.08 22.57
CA THR A 903 -55.07 -1.14 22.16
C THR A 903 -53.85 -1.24 23.07
N ILE A 904 -52.65 -1.37 22.50
CA ILE A 904 -51.36 -1.44 23.20
C ILE A 904 -50.56 -0.18 22.85
N TYR A 905 -49.97 0.44 23.86
CA TYR A 905 -49.10 1.60 23.72
C TYR A 905 -47.67 1.25 24.13
N THR A 906 -46.70 1.71 23.34
CA THR A 906 -45.27 1.62 23.64
C THR A 906 -44.62 3.00 23.60
N THR A 907 -43.44 3.11 24.20
CA THR A 907 -42.57 4.30 24.18
C THR A 907 -41.26 4.04 23.46
#